data_AF-A0A241VCD9-F1
#
_entry.id   AF-A0A241VCD9-F1
#
_cell.length_a   1.000
_cell.length_b   1.000
_cell.length_c   1.000
_cell.angle_alpha   90.00
_cell.angle_beta   90.00
_cell.angle_gamma   90.00
#
_symmetry.space_group_name_H-M   'P 1'
#
loop_
_entity.id
_entity.type
_entity.pdbx_description
1 polymer ?
#
loop_
_entity_poly.entity_id
_entity_poly.type
_entity_poly.pdbx_seq_one_letter_code
_entity_poly.pdbx_strand_id
1 'polypeptide(L)'
;MKSIENNACYDAKQYLEKREILRRSLKELQSEINFTNEDPYAFFHLDENAQKSSVEDIYFGELERIRLLAQRDETIHKLMWLSWGYKNTIRTLIEAINEQRFFTFKNLDQIFFDNRTGCIYQNLSVVEPVSCKLWEEKNLWEEYELHGIGKGKWTVHTEKNPIPFCIPDKKFRPEKEVTIAYSGDGAYYPWGSSTYKCLVKYSNHTDPEAVDVLNYHLDSSVVALLRCPVIHLQQFDTFEPDIWGNSLPARKKALAILNYFIENNWIPIFEPKKKHSETAEELKERCDEYNRLYDIYSRYKKLQNELVEVEKKIDYAKEKNATNLLSPYFDYITELKNYDLNAIQKSTWQYSLASKKWITNLLSKLNDWESHNLDLFSKIIRLKTQLEQQPLIHNLTVEEQEFFESQKQLLQEYLDIDLISLRSKLTNLLEESNQLLSNTNIKTLSDLHALGQQPVPNFTLLAEYTATLCTSTLRKAELLDESMDVIKKISSYMNQVLQNHLIFIDNSKQKLIQIGLDSGIELDKIDECFNEWRTERLVALKQLRSLFDAGLNQVIDEKTVIDIFLSIEQYQNDLDEFYCKKRFGIYITNESKINGDSLEKLEKEQQLTILTHNLIKRLENIIFSCSTTAQKIWLDKFANAWQQTSVNLIVDLLNDEQLINRNEIFLSMNEEFRKIQQQNLAEFLHDAQSYSNALDQREKELATLMFKMRKAISKELIK
;
A
#
# COMPACT_ATOMS: atom_id res chain seq x y z
N MET A 1 17.85 12.29 40.76
CA MET A 1 16.67 13.00 40.22
C MET A 1 17.06 14.33 39.57
N LYS A 2 17.61 15.33 40.27
CA LYS A 2 18.11 16.58 39.62
C LYS A 2 19.25 16.41 38.59
N SER A 3 20.09 15.37 38.70
CA SER A 3 21.16 15.11 37.71
C SER A 3 20.68 14.44 36.41
N ILE A 4 19.48 13.84 36.41
CA ILE A 4 18.91 13.19 35.22
C ILE A 4 18.12 14.22 34.40
N GLU A 5 17.41 15.14 35.06
CA GLU A 5 16.73 16.28 34.40
C GLU A 5 17.72 17.28 33.79
N ASN A 6 18.86 17.53 34.44
CA ASN A 6 19.89 18.43 33.90
C ASN A 6 20.63 17.82 32.69
N ASN A 7 20.87 16.51 32.66
CA ASN A 7 21.48 15.85 31.49
C ASN A 7 20.52 15.79 30.29
N ALA A 8 19.23 15.51 30.51
CA ALA A 8 18.23 15.50 29.44
C ALA A 8 17.99 16.89 28.83
N CYS A 9 18.06 17.96 29.63
CA CYS A 9 17.91 19.34 29.15
C CYS A 9 19.17 19.85 28.42
N TYR A 10 20.36 19.39 28.82
CA TYR A 10 21.63 19.72 28.17
C TYR A 10 21.77 19.01 26.80
N ASP A 11 21.39 17.73 26.71
CA ASP A 11 21.35 16.99 25.44
C ASP A 11 20.27 17.53 24.49
N ALA A 12 19.10 17.96 24.99
CA ALA A 12 18.06 18.58 24.17
C ALA A 12 18.50 19.91 23.52
N LYS A 13 19.39 20.67 24.17
CA LYS A 13 19.89 21.94 23.66
C LYS A 13 20.95 21.75 22.56
N GLN A 14 21.90 20.81 22.75
CA GLN A 14 22.81 20.40 21.68
C GLN A 14 22.08 19.74 20.50
N TYR A 15 20.98 19.04 20.78
CA TYR A 15 20.13 18.41 19.77
C TYR A 15 19.34 19.44 18.93
N LEU A 16 18.79 20.48 19.56
CA LEU A 16 18.14 21.61 18.86
C LEU A 16 19.13 22.38 17.96
N GLU A 17 20.37 22.57 18.40
CA GLU A 17 21.43 23.18 17.58
C GLU A 17 21.79 22.31 16.37
N LYS A 18 21.98 20.99 16.54
CA LYS A 18 22.26 20.08 15.41
C LYS A 18 21.08 19.99 14.43
N ARG A 19 19.84 20.03 14.92
CA ARG A 19 18.62 20.06 14.09
C ARG A 19 18.47 21.37 13.31
N GLU A 20 18.83 22.52 13.90
CA GLU A 20 18.88 23.82 13.23
C GLU A 20 19.95 23.86 12.14
N ILE A 21 21.13 23.28 12.40
CA ILE A 21 22.21 23.16 11.41
C ILE A 21 21.76 22.30 10.23
N LEU A 22 21.19 21.12 10.48
CA LEU A 22 20.64 20.25 9.43
C LEU A 22 19.50 20.91 8.64
N ARG A 23 18.62 21.69 9.30
CA ARG A 23 17.57 22.47 8.62
C ARG A 23 18.11 23.60 7.76
N ARG A 24 19.20 24.27 8.19
CA ARG A 24 19.89 25.29 7.38
C ARG A 24 20.55 24.65 6.17
N SER A 25 21.29 23.55 6.36
CA SER A 25 21.91 22.82 5.25
C SER A 25 20.88 22.27 4.26
N LEU A 26 19.72 21.78 4.72
CA LEU A 26 18.61 21.39 3.84
C LEU A 26 17.98 22.58 3.10
N LYS A 27 17.88 23.75 3.72
CA LYS A 27 17.39 24.98 3.07
C LYS A 27 18.40 25.55 2.07
N GLU A 28 19.68 25.47 2.37
CA GLU A 28 20.78 25.87 1.47
C GLU A 28 20.81 24.95 0.25
N LEU A 29 20.71 23.63 0.43
CA LEU A 29 20.56 22.65 -0.65
C LEU A 29 19.27 22.85 -1.47
N GLN A 30 18.15 23.20 -0.83
CA GLN A 30 16.91 23.56 -1.53
C GLN A 30 17.01 24.89 -2.29
N SER A 31 17.89 25.81 -1.88
CA SER A 31 18.14 27.07 -2.58
C SER A 31 19.13 26.94 -3.74
N GLU A 32 20.10 26.02 -3.65
CA GLU A 32 21.03 25.70 -4.75
C GLU A 32 20.34 24.95 -5.90
N ILE A 33 19.23 24.27 -5.63
CA ILE A 33 18.38 23.64 -6.66
C ILE A 33 17.51 24.68 -7.41
N ASN A 34 17.36 25.90 -6.88
CA ASN A 34 16.63 26.99 -7.52
C ASN A 34 17.57 28.09 -8.00
N PHE A 35 18.11 27.96 -9.21
CA PHE A 35 18.69 29.10 -9.94
C PHE A 35 17.75 29.63 -11.04
N THR A 36 17.36 30.89 -10.80
CA THR A 36 16.98 31.99 -11.70
C THR A 36 15.73 31.91 -12.58
N ASN A 37 14.73 32.68 -12.15
CA ASN A 37 13.72 33.33 -12.99
C ASN A 37 14.40 34.09 -14.15
N GLU A 38 14.20 33.63 -15.38
CA GLU A 38 14.05 34.41 -16.63
C GLU A 38 14.19 33.47 -17.85
N ASP A 39 13.20 32.59 -18.07
CA ASP A 39 12.73 32.11 -19.40
C ASP A 39 11.66 30.99 -19.17
N PRO A 40 10.37 31.19 -19.53
CA PRO A 40 9.34 30.17 -19.33
C PRO A 40 9.43 28.96 -20.29
N TYR A 41 10.36 28.95 -21.26
CA TYR A 41 10.40 27.93 -22.31
C TYR A 41 11.75 27.19 -22.47
N ALA A 42 12.70 27.37 -21.55
CA ALA A 42 13.96 26.61 -21.56
C ALA A 42 13.80 25.09 -21.31
N PHE A 43 12.60 24.62 -20.93
CA PHE A 43 12.32 23.20 -20.66
C PHE A 43 12.34 22.30 -21.91
N PHE A 44 12.31 22.87 -23.12
CA PHE A 44 12.18 22.07 -24.36
C PHE A 44 13.49 21.72 -25.08
N HIS A 45 14.63 22.23 -24.64
CA HIS A 45 15.91 21.85 -25.23
C HIS A 45 16.96 21.77 -24.14
N LEU A 46 17.21 20.58 -23.61
CA LEU A 46 18.53 20.11 -23.15
C LEU A 46 18.43 18.60 -22.85
N ASP A 47 19.15 17.84 -23.67
CA ASP A 47 19.49 16.43 -23.45
C ASP A 47 20.24 16.31 -22.12
N GLU A 48 19.66 15.67 -21.10
CA GLU A 48 20.25 15.64 -19.76
C GLU A 48 20.04 14.31 -19.01
N ASN A 49 20.27 13.18 -19.69
CA ASN A 49 20.23 11.84 -19.09
C ASN A 49 21.59 11.31 -18.58
N ALA A 50 22.56 12.18 -18.27
CA ALA A 50 23.88 11.73 -17.82
C ALA A 50 24.38 12.33 -16.50
N GLN A 51 23.71 13.34 -15.93
CA GLN A 51 24.19 14.01 -14.70
C GLN A 51 23.19 14.09 -13.54
N LYS A 52 21.87 13.91 -13.76
CA LYS A 52 20.89 13.92 -12.67
C LYS A 52 20.81 12.60 -11.88
N SER A 53 20.94 11.44 -12.53
CA SER A 53 20.83 10.15 -11.82
C SER A 53 22.01 9.90 -10.86
N SER A 54 23.20 10.45 -11.13
CA SER A 54 24.34 10.23 -10.24
C SER A 54 24.22 11.00 -8.93
N VAL A 55 23.70 12.24 -8.93
CA VAL A 55 23.59 13.06 -7.71
C VAL A 55 22.42 12.61 -6.84
N GLU A 56 21.32 12.13 -7.43
CA GLU A 56 20.17 11.61 -6.67
C GLU A 56 20.47 10.22 -6.07
N ASP A 57 21.12 9.30 -6.82
CA ASP A 57 21.45 7.96 -6.33
C ASP A 57 22.57 7.94 -5.25
N ILE A 58 23.48 8.92 -5.26
CA ILE A 58 24.59 9.06 -4.28
C ILE A 58 24.08 9.37 -2.87
N TYR A 59 22.97 10.11 -2.74
CA TYR A 59 22.48 10.54 -1.43
C TYR A 59 21.53 9.54 -0.76
N PHE A 60 20.91 8.60 -1.50
CA PHE A 60 19.86 7.73 -0.97
C PHE A 60 20.31 6.74 0.13
N GLY A 61 21.59 6.34 0.17
CA GLY A 61 22.15 5.40 1.18
C GLY A 61 22.25 6.00 2.57
N GLU A 62 22.88 7.18 2.66
CA GLU A 62 22.94 7.98 3.88
C GLU A 62 21.53 8.48 4.25
N LEU A 63 20.68 8.81 3.27
CA LEU A 63 19.30 9.24 3.48
C LEU A 63 18.42 8.16 4.10
N GLU A 64 18.53 6.87 3.74
CA GLU A 64 17.70 5.83 4.35
C GLU A 64 18.14 5.53 5.80
N ARG A 65 19.44 5.56 6.08
CA ARG A 65 19.94 5.53 7.47
C ARG A 65 19.46 6.76 8.25
N ILE A 66 19.55 7.96 7.67
CA ILE A 66 19.04 9.20 8.26
C ILE A 66 17.52 9.13 8.42
N ARG A 67 16.79 8.48 7.50
CA ARG A 67 15.34 8.30 7.54
C ARG A 67 14.93 7.31 8.63
N LEU A 68 15.60 6.17 8.76
CA LEU A 68 15.37 5.22 9.85
C LEU A 68 15.73 5.84 11.21
N LEU A 69 16.80 6.64 11.29
CA LEU A 69 17.13 7.41 12.48
C LEU A 69 16.10 8.51 12.77
N ALA A 70 15.60 9.20 11.75
CA ALA A 70 14.55 10.21 11.89
C ALA A 70 13.20 9.58 12.28
N GLN A 71 12.86 8.42 11.72
CA GLN A 71 11.67 7.65 12.07
C GLN A 71 11.75 7.13 13.52
N ARG A 72 12.91 6.63 13.93
CA ARG A 72 13.19 6.25 15.32
C ARG A 72 13.00 7.46 16.24
N ASP A 73 13.59 8.59 15.89
CA ASP A 73 13.54 9.82 16.69
C ASP A 73 12.11 10.42 16.75
N GLU A 74 11.36 10.38 15.66
CA GLU A 74 9.95 10.79 15.62
C GLU A 74 9.08 9.87 16.48
N THR A 75 9.30 8.56 16.41
CA THR A 75 8.61 7.55 17.23
C THR A 75 8.94 7.77 18.72
N ILE A 76 10.19 8.04 19.07
CA ILE A 76 10.61 8.41 20.43
C ILE A 76 9.91 9.71 20.87
N HIS A 77 9.82 10.72 20.02
CA HIS A 77 9.15 11.99 20.35
C HIS A 77 7.64 11.80 20.57
N LYS A 78 6.97 10.99 19.74
CA LYS A 78 5.55 10.60 19.92
C LYS A 78 5.35 9.83 21.22
N LEU A 79 6.24 8.87 21.53
CA LEU A 79 6.24 8.13 22.79
C LEU A 79 6.47 9.06 23.99
N MET A 80 7.35 10.05 23.88
CA MET A 80 7.64 11.03 24.93
C MET A 80 6.40 11.90 25.23
N TRP A 81 5.71 12.39 24.19
CA TRP A 81 4.46 13.13 24.33
C TRP A 81 3.35 12.31 24.98
N LEU A 82 3.21 11.04 24.57
CA LEU A 82 2.26 10.12 25.20
C LEU A 82 2.68 9.71 26.62
N SER A 83 3.98 9.76 26.94
CA SER A 83 4.51 9.41 28.26
C SER A 83 4.15 10.42 29.37
N TRP A 84 3.92 11.68 29.01
CA TRP A 84 3.71 12.79 29.95
C TRP A 84 2.41 12.66 30.78
N GLY A 85 1.52 11.71 30.44
CA GLY A 85 0.35 11.29 31.23
C GLY A 85 0.27 9.77 31.56
N TYR A 86 1.26 8.98 31.13
CA TYR A 86 1.17 7.52 30.98
C TYR A 86 1.00 6.73 32.28
N LYS A 87 1.61 7.19 33.39
CA LYS A 87 1.52 6.48 34.68
C LYS A 87 0.12 6.52 35.30
N ASN A 88 -0.61 7.60 35.08
CA ASN A 88 -2.00 7.73 35.56
C ASN A 88 -2.95 6.96 34.64
N THR A 89 -2.76 7.03 33.32
CA THR A 89 -3.53 6.27 32.32
C THR A 89 -3.55 4.77 32.57
N ILE A 90 -2.37 4.14 32.75
CA ILE A 90 -2.29 2.69 33.02
C ILE A 90 -2.95 2.33 34.34
N ARG A 91 -2.76 3.16 35.37
CA ARG A 91 -3.32 2.90 36.69
C ARG A 91 -4.85 2.85 36.61
N THR A 92 -5.46 3.84 35.97
CA THR A 92 -6.91 3.93 35.78
C THR A 92 -7.44 2.76 34.95
N LEU A 93 -6.74 2.34 33.88
CA LEU A 93 -7.15 1.17 33.10
C LEU A 93 -7.02 -0.15 33.87
N ILE A 94 -5.98 -0.29 34.70
CA ILE A 94 -5.83 -1.46 35.56
C ILE A 94 -6.98 -1.53 36.59
N GLU A 95 -7.38 -0.39 37.14
CA GLU A 95 -8.54 -0.30 38.02
C GLU A 95 -9.81 -0.71 37.26
N ALA A 96 -10.04 -0.16 36.06
CA ALA A 96 -11.18 -0.51 35.21
C ALA A 96 -11.27 -2.01 34.87
N ILE A 97 -10.13 -2.63 34.51
CA ILE A 97 -10.08 -4.07 34.21
C ILE A 97 -10.42 -4.91 35.43
N ASN A 98 -9.97 -4.52 36.62
CA ASN A 98 -10.27 -5.26 37.85
C ASN A 98 -11.71 -5.08 38.33
N GLU A 99 -12.35 -3.95 38.04
CA GLU A 99 -13.74 -3.68 38.42
C GLU A 99 -14.77 -4.41 37.53
N GLN A 100 -14.38 -4.80 36.31
CA GLN A 100 -15.25 -5.45 35.34
C GLN A 100 -14.86 -6.92 35.13
N ARG A 101 -15.86 -7.80 35.22
CA ARG A 101 -15.66 -9.23 35.06
C ARG A 101 -15.77 -9.68 33.60
N PHE A 102 -16.83 -9.25 32.91
CA PHE A 102 -17.11 -9.68 31.55
C PHE A 102 -16.83 -8.55 30.58
N PHE A 103 -16.07 -8.84 29.52
CA PHE A 103 -15.75 -7.90 28.46
C PHE A 103 -16.39 -8.36 27.16
N THR A 104 -17.26 -7.51 26.61
CA THR A 104 -17.64 -7.55 25.20
C THR A 104 -16.72 -6.65 24.39
N PHE A 105 -16.74 -6.80 23.07
CA PHE A 105 -15.87 -6.05 22.19
C PHE A 105 -16.66 -5.37 21.09
N LYS A 106 -16.31 -4.13 20.77
CA LYS A 106 -16.96 -3.35 19.71
C LYS A 106 -16.82 -4.01 18.34
N ASN A 107 -15.71 -4.70 18.12
CA ASN A 107 -15.39 -5.39 16.87
C ASN A 107 -15.58 -6.91 16.91
N LEU A 108 -16.02 -7.49 18.03
CA LEU A 108 -16.28 -8.93 18.19
C LEU A 108 -17.51 -9.13 19.08
N ASP A 109 -18.69 -9.06 18.48
CA ASP A 109 -19.99 -9.17 19.15
C ASP A 109 -20.41 -10.62 19.46
N GLN A 110 -19.85 -11.61 18.76
CA GLN A 110 -20.17 -13.04 18.93
C GLN A 110 -19.53 -13.68 20.16
N ILE A 111 -18.62 -13.00 20.86
CA ILE A 111 -17.87 -13.55 22.00
C ILE A 111 -17.84 -12.58 23.18
N PHE A 112 -17.54 -13.10 24.37
CA PHE A 112 -17.13 -12.31 25.52
C PHE A 112 -15.99 -12.98 26.29
N PHE A 113 -15.21 -12.17 27.00
CA PHE A 113 -14.09 -12.63 27.81
C PHE A 113 -14.41 -12.52 29.32
N ASP A 114 -14.21 -13.60 30.08
CA ASP A 114 -14.31 -13.58 31.55
C ASP A 114 -12.91 -13.33 32.16
N ASN A 115 -12.70 -12.13 32.67
CA ASN A 115 -11.47 -11.74 33.37
C ASN A 115 -11.17 -12.67 34.56
N ARG A 116 -12.18 -13.23 35.24
CA ARG A 116 -11.95 -14.11 36.39
C ARG A 116 -11.26 -15.40 35.97
N THR A 117 -11.76 -16.06 34.93
CA THR A 117 -11.32 -17.39 34.49
C THR A 117 -10.32 -17.35 33.33
N GLY A 118 -10.13 -16.20 32.68
CA GLY A 118 -9.31 -16.07 31.47
C GLY A 118 -9.91 -16.78 30.24
N CYS A 119 -11.19 -17.16 30.30
CA CYS A 119 -11.85 -17.92 29.24
C CYS A 119 -12.63 -17.00 28.28
N ILE A 120 -12.75 -17.45 27.03
CA ILE A 120 -13.61 -16.83 26.02
C ILE A 120 -14.85 -17.68 25.86
N TYR A 121 -16.00 -17.04 25.89
CA TYR A 121 -17.31 -17.67 25.75
C TYR A 121 -18.06 -17.13 24.54
N GLN A 122 -18.98 -17.93 24.01
CA GLN A 122 -19.96 -17.49 23.03
C GLN A 122 -20.92 -16.45 23.65
N ASN A 123 -21.16 -15.34 22.94
CA ASN A 123 -22.19 -14.38 23.31
C ASN A 123 -23.57 -14.88 22.88
N LEU A 124 -24.32 -15.43 23.84
CA LEU A 124 -25.66 -16.00 23.62
C LEU A 124 -26.74 -14.96 23.28
N SER A 125 -26.43 -13.66 23.39
CA SER A 125 -27.33 -12.58 22.97
C SER A 125 -27.29 -12.35 21.45
N VAL A 126 -26.24 -12.83 20.78
CA VAL A 126 -25.98 -12.60 19.36
C VAL A 126 -25.94 -13.92 18.58
N VAL A 127 -25.42 -14.99 19.18
CA VAL A 127 -25.23 -16.28 18.52
C VAL A 127 -26.11 -17.35 19.17
N GLU A 128 -26.81 -18.13 18.35
CA GLU A 128 -27.65 -19.21 18.82
C GLU A 128 -26.82 -20.32 19.51
N PRO A 129 -27.33 -20.89 20.62
CA PRO A 129 -26.65 -21.97 21.32
C PRO A 129 -26.62 -23.25 20.47
N VAL A 130 -25.53 -24.01 20.55
CA VAL A 130 -25.36 -25.24 19.77
C VAL A 130 -25.93 -26.45 20.52
N SER A 131 -26.67 -27.32 19.83
CA SER A 131 -27.20 -28.55 20.44
C SER A 131 -26.10 -29.59 20.68
N CYS A 132 -26.21 -30.33 21.80
CA CYS A 132 -25.27 -31.42 22.13
C CYS A 132 -25.14 -32.43 20.97
N LYS A 133 -26.27 -32.77 20.35
CA LYS A 133 -26.35 -33.75 19.27
C LYS A 133 -25.56 -33.31 18.04
N LEU A 134 -25.71 -32.04 17.65
CA LEU A 134 -24.95 -31.47 16.53
C LEU A 134 -23.45 -31.40 16.85
N TRP A 135 -23.09 -31.01 18.07
CA TRP A 135 -21.70 -30.87 18.50
C TRP A 135 -20.92 -32.19 18.42
N GLU A 136 -21.55 -33.30 18.80
CA GLU A 136 -20.93 -34.63 18.87
C GLU A 136 -21.06 -35.45 17.57
N GLU A 137 -22.22 -35.47 16.91
CA GLU A 137 -22.45 -36.32 15.74
C GLU A 137 -21.79 -35.80 14.45
N LYS A 138 -21.50 -34.49 14.37
CA LYS A 138 -20.93 -33.85 13.18
C LYS A 138 -19.48 -33.39 13.35
N ASN A 139 -18.82 -33.72 14.45
CA ASN A 139 -17.48 -33.21 14.79
C ASN A 139 -17.34 -31.69 14.65
N LEU A 140 -18.41 -30.94 14.97
CA LEU A 140 -18.44 -29.48 14.78
C LEU A 140 -17.28 -28.78 15.50
N TRP A 141 -16.79 -29.33 16.61
CA TRP A 141 -15.66 -28.79 17.38
C TRP A 141 -14.35 -28.63 16.56
N GLU A 142 -14.14 -29.39 15.49
CA GLU A 142 -12.95 -29.27 14.62
C GLU A 142 -13.00 -28.01 13.75
N GLU A 143 -14.19 -27.61 13.31
CA GLU A 143 -14.39 -26.49 12.37
C GLU A 143 -15.08 -25.28 13.00
N TYR A 144 -15.57 -25.40 14.23
CA TYR A 144 -16.29 -24.32 14.91
C TYR A 144 -15.38 -23.12 15.15
N GLU A 145 -15.84 -21.95 14.73
CA GLU A 145 -15.16 -20.66 14.90
C GLU A 145 -16.18 -19.54 15.05
N LEU A 146 -15.81 -18.48 15.76
CA LEU A 146 -16.61 -17.25 15.87
C LEU A 146 -15.70 -16.07 15.54
N HIS A 147 -16.09 -15.22 14.60
CA HIS A 147 -15.25 -14.13 14.06
C HIS A 147 -13.82 -14.59 13.65
N GLY A 148 -13.70 -15.80 13.09
CA GLY A 148 -12.40 -16.39 12.73
C GLY A 148 -11.49 -16.75 13.92
N ILE A 149 -12.03 -16.72 15.14
CA ILE A 149 -11.29 -17.04 16.37
C ILE A 149 -11.51 -18.50 16.75
N GLY A 150 -10.40 -19.18 17.02
CA GLY A 150 -10.40 -20.43 17.77
C GLY A 150 -10.85 -21.66 17.00
N LYS A 151 -10.76 -21.67 15.65
CA LYS A 151 -11.03 -22.87 14.84
C LYS A 151 -10.31 -24.10 15.42
N GLY A 152 -11.07 -25.15 15.74
CA GLY A 152 -10.55 -26.38 16.35
C GLY A 152 -10.12 -26.27 17.82
N LYS A 153 -10.29 -25.10 18.46
CA LYS A 153 -9.90 -24.82 19.86
C LYS A 153 -11.09 -24.66 20.79
N TRP A 154 -12.30 -24.58 20.26
CA TRP A 154 -13.52 -24.50 21.05
C TRP A 154 -13.81 -25.85 21.70
N THR A 155 -13.98 -25.82 23.01
CA THR A 155 -14.31 -26.99 23.81
C THR A 155 -15.64 -26.77 24.50
N VAL A 156 -16.13 -27.79 25.21
CA VAL A 156 -17.34 -27.68 26.02
C VAL A 156 -17.01 -28.09 27.44
N HIS A 157 -17.63 -27.41 28.40
CA HIS A 157 -17.47 -27.65 29.83
C HIS A 157 -17.46 -29.13 30.22
N THR A 158 -16.49 -29.50 31.05
CA THR A 158 -16.37 -30.79 31.74
C THR A 158 -16.29 -30.56 33.25
N GLU A 159 -16.35 -31.61 34.07
CA GLU A 159 -16.31 -31.54 35.54
C GLU A 159 -15.16 -30.71 36.13
N LYS A 160 -14.07 -30.54 35.37
CA LYS A 160 -12.88 -29.78 35.79
C LYS A 160 -13.03 -28.27 35.61
N ASN A 161 -13.97 -27.79 34.79
CA ASN A 161 -14.18 -26.38 34.48
C ASN A 161 -15.66 -26.01 34.68
N PRO A 162 -16.11 -25.75 35.94
CA PRO A 162 -17.51 -25.42 36.20
C PRO A 162 -17.92 -24.18 35.40
N ILE A 163 -19.11 -24.22 34.78
CA ILE A 163 -19.75 -23.04 34.17
C ILE A 163 -19.70 -21.94 35.23
N PRO A 164 -19.11 -20.76 34.97
CA PRO A 164 -19.08 -19.70 35.96
C PRO A 164 -20.50 -19.40 36.40
N PHE A 165 -20.79 -19.74 37.65
CA PHE A 165 -22.06 -19.58 38.34
C PHE A 165 -22.78 -18.31 37.86
N CYS A 166 -23.93 -18.54 37.23
CA CYS A 166 -24.91 -17.54 36.82
C CYS A 166 -24.31 -16.41 35.98
N ILE A 167 -24.68 -16.29 34.71
CA ILE A 167 -24.67 -14.98 34.04
C ILE A 167 -25.78 -14.18 34.74
N PRO A 168 -25.51 -13.35 35.76
CA PRO A 168 -26.57 -12.72 36.56
C PRO A 168 -27.04 -11.44 35.87
N ASP A 169 -26.29 -10.97 34.88
CA ASP A 169 -26.50 -9.70 34.24
C ASP A 169 -27.59 -9.83 33.19
N LYS A 170 -28.66 -9.06 33.36
CA LYS A 170 -29.82 -9.07 32.44
C LYS A 170 -29.42 -8.79 30.99
N LYS A 171 -28.28 -8.13 30.77
CA LYS A 171 -27.73 -7.76 29.46
C LYS A 171 -27.27 -8.93 28.58
N PHE A 172 -26.92 -10.06 29.18
CA PHE A 172 -26.41 -11.24 28.47
C PHE A 172 -27.45 -12.38 28.42
N ARG A 173 -28.71 -12.07 28.73
CA ARG A 173 -29.85 -12.96 28.53
C ARG A 173 -30.36 -12.77 27.10
N PRO A 174 -30.67 -13.84 26.36
CA PRO A 174 -31.36 -13.73 25.08
C PRO A 174 -32.69 -12.96 25.21
N GLU A 175 -33.14 -12.28 24.16
CA GLU A 175 -34.46 -11.58 24.13
C GLU A 175 -35.65 -12.54 24.31
N LYS A 176 -35.44 -13.85 24.15
CA LYS A 176 -36.40 -14.90 24.52
C LYS A 176 -36.11 -15.36 25.95
N GLU A 177 -37.14 -15.48 26.79
CA GLU A 177 -37.00 -16.01 28.16
C GLU A 177 -36.35 -17.40 28.13
N VAL A 178 -35.06 -17.45 28.46
CA VAL A 178 -34.31 -18.68 28.67
C VAL A 178 -34.24 -18.92 30.18
N THR A 179 -35.12 -19.79 30.67
CA THR A 179 -35.04 -20.30 32.04
C THR A 179 -33.96 -21.37 32.09
N ILE A 180 -32.81 -21.04 32.67
CA ILE A 180 -31.69 -21.98 32.90
C ILE A 180 -31.98 -22.73 34.21
N ALA A 181 -32.41 -23.99 34.10
CA ALA A 181 -32.66 -24.85 35.25
C ALA A 181 -31.52 -25.88 35.42
N TYR A 182 -31.04 -26.08 36.66
CA TYR A 182 -30.04 -27.09 37.02
C TYR A 182 -30.66 -28.16 37.91
N SER A 183 -30.53 -29.45 37.55
CA SER A 183 -30.75 -30.57 38.47
C SER A 183 -29.40 -31.06 38.99
N GLY A 184 -29.08 -30.76 40.24
CA GLY A 184 -28.09 -31.55 40.98
C GLY A 184 -28.81 -32.76 41.55
N ASP A 185 -28.54 -33.96 41.04
CA ASP A 185 -29.02 -35.18 41.69
C ASP A 185 -28.29 -35.34 43.02
N GLY A 186 -28.94 -34.91 44.09
CA GLY A 186 -28.60 -35.31 45.44
C GLY A 186 -29.01 -36.76 45.65
N ALA A 187 -28.18 -37.72 45.24
CA ALA A 187 -28.20 -39.08 45.78
C ALA A 187 -26.87 -39.79 45.51
N TYR A 188 -26.19 -40.13 46.60
CA TYR A 188 -25.20 -41.21 46.77
C TYR A 188 -25.01 -42.14 45.56
N TYR A 189 -23.82 -42.20 44.96
CA TYR A 189 -23.00 -43.43 44.74
C TYR A 189 -21.62 -43.03 44.15
N PRO A 190 -20.54 -43.80 44.46
CA PRO A 190 -19.18 -43.51 44.04
C PRO A 190 -18.94 -44.11 42.64
N TRP A 191 -18.17 -43.41 41.81
CA TRP A 191 -17.79 -43.78 40.42
C TRP A 191 -18.88 -43.55 39.36
N GLY A 192 -18.89 -42.37 38.75
CA GLY A 192 -19.68 -42.11 37.55
C GLY A 192 -19.92 -40.63 37.28
N SER A 193 -19.34 -40.14 36.19
CA SER A 193 -19.37 -38.76 35.68
C SER A 193 -20.64 -37.93 35.97
N SER A 194 -20.52 -36.92 36.83
CA SER A 194 -21.41 -35.75 36.93
C SER A 194 -21.31 -34.84 35.69
N THR A 195 -22.13 -35.11 34.68
CA THR A 195 -22.32 -34.19 33.55
C THR A 195 -23.24 -33.04 33.95
N TYR A 196 -22.72 -31.80 33.97
CA TYR A 196 -23.52 -30.59 34.17
C TYR A 196 -24.46 -30.39 32.96
N LYS A 197 -25.77 -30.50 33.16
CA LYS A 197 -26.79 -30.35 32.10
C LYS A 197 -27.45 -28.97 32.19
N CYS A 198 -27.44 -28.23 31.08
CA CYS A 198 -28.16 -26.96 30.94
C CYS A 198 -29.52 -27.24 30.28
N LEU A 199 -30.62 -26.96 30.99
CA LEU A 199 -31.98 -27.02 30.45
C LEU A 199 -32.41 -25.62 30.02
N VAL A 200 -32.78 -25.46 28.75
CA VAL A 200 -33.38 -24.23 28.21
C VAL A 200 -34.81 -24.54 27.78
N LYS A 201 -35.80 -23.93 28.44
CA LYS A 201 -37.18 -23.93 27.98
C LYS A 201 -37.40 -22.72 27.06
N TYR A 202 -37.92 -22.93 25.86
CA TYR A 202 -38.49 -21.87 25.04
C TYR A 202 -40.01 -21.86 25.29
N SER A 203 -40.55 -20.91 26.06
CA SER A 203 -42.01 -20.77 26.20
C SER A 203 -42.48 -19.43 25.66
N ASN A 204 -43.48 -19.46 24.77
CA ASN A 204 -44.17 -18.28 24.23
C ASN A 204 -45.23 -17.72 25.22
N HIS A 205 -45.09 -17.94 26.53
CA HIS A 205 -46.12 -17.55 27.50
C HIS A 205 -45.53 -16.62 28.56
N THR A 206 -46.09 -15.42 28.58
CA THR A 206 -45.88 -14.34 29.55
C THR A 206 -46.55 -14.69 30.88
N ASP A 207 -45.81 -15.23 31.84
CA ASP A 207 -45.98 -14.84 33.25
C ASP A 207 -44.82 -15.35 34.14
N PRO A 208 -44.26 -14.50 35.03
CA PRO A 208 -43.10 -14.83 35.83
C PRO A 208 -43.50 -15.36 37.22
N GLU A 209 -43.88 -16.63 37.33
CA GLU A 209 -43.89 -17.33 38.62
C GLU A 209 -42.69 -18.27 38.75
N ALA A 210 -42.01 -18.18 39.89
CA ALA A 210 -40.78 -18.88 40.21
C ALA A 210 -40.93 -20.40 40.05
N VAL A 211 -40.25 -20.97 39.06
CA VAL A 211 -40.23 -22.41 38.83
C VAL A 211 -39.22 -23.05 39.79
N ASP A 212 -39.73 -23.82 40.74
CA ASP A 212 -38.96 -24.69 41.63
C ASP A 212 -38.45 -25.90 40.83
N VAL A 213 -37.13 -25.99 40.64
CA VAL A 213 -36.48 -26.89 39.66
C VAL A 213 -36.37 -28.35 40.15
N LEU A 214 -36.69 -28.64 41.41
CA LEU A 214 -36.38 -29.93 42.02
C LEU A 214 -37.41 -31.06 41.78
N ASN A 215 -38.56 -30.80 41.13
CA ASN A 215 -39.66 -31.80 41.06
C ASN A 215 -40.29 -32.01 39.67
N TYR A 216 -39.61 -31.68 38.58
CA TYR A 216 -40.17 -31.92 37.23
C TYR A 216 -39.89 -33.34 36.73
N HIS A 217 -40.91 -34.21 36.76
CA HIS A 217 -40.95 -35.41 35.93
C HIS A 217 -40.95 -35.02 34.44
N LEU A 218 -39.95 -35.52 33.71
CA LEU A 218 -39.74 -35.29 32.27
C LEU A 218 -40.86 -35.97 31.44
N ASP A 219 -42.02 -35.32 31.34
CA ASP A 219 -43.06 -35.72 30.39
C ASP A 219 -42.80 -35.13 29.00
N SER A 220 -42.37 -36.01 28.09
CA SER A 220 -42.56 -36.08 26.62
C SER A 220 -42.57 -34.81 25.74
N SER A 221 -42.12 -33.65 26.19
CA SER A 221 -41.94 -32.45 25.37
C SER A 221 -40.46 -32.10 25.20
N VAL A 222 -40.05 -31.89 23.95
CA VAL A 222 -38.67 -31.82 23.45
C VAL A 222 -37.77 -30.89 24.28
N VAL A 223 -36.94 -31.48 25.14
CA VAL A 223 -35.87 -30.79 25.86
C VAL A 223 -34.59 -30.88 25.04
N ALA A 224 -34.15 -29.78 24.44
CA ALA A 224 -32.85 -29.72 23.75
C ALA A 224 -31.74 -29.43 24.77
N LEU A 225 -30.83 -30.39 24.97
CA LEU A 225 -29.59 -30.18 25.71
C LEU A 225 -28.65 -29.31 24.86
N LEU A 226 -28.27 -28.14 25.37
CA LEU A 226 -27.42 -27.17 24.68
C LEU A 226 -26.03 -27.11 25.34
N ARG A 227 -24.98 -27.03 24.50
CA ARG A 227 -23.59 -26.81 24.93
C ARG A 227 -23.24 -25.33 24.74
N CYS A 228 -22.52 -24.74 25.69
CA CYS A 228 -21.91 -23.42 25.55
C CYS A 228 -20.42 -23.62 25.22
N PRO A 229 -19.99 -23.38 23.97
CA PRO A 229 -18.60 -23.49 23.58
C PRO A 229 -17.74 -22.47 24.33
N VAL A 230 -16.55 -22.92 24.76
CA VAL A 230 -15.58 -22.14 25.52
C VAL A 230 -14.16 -22.38 25.00
N ILE A 231 -13.35 -21.33 24.95
CA ILE A 231 -11.90 -21.42 24.75
C ILE A 231 -11.20 -21.11 26.07
N HIS A 232 -10.33 -22.02 26.47
CA HIS A 232 -9.40 -21.82 27.58
C HIS A 232 -8.09 -21.24 27.06
N LEU A 233 -7.75 -20.03 27.52
CA LEU A 233 -6.48 -19.39 27.16
C LEU A 233 -5.41 -19.80 28.17
N GLN A 234 -4.54 -20.73 27.76
CA GLN A 234 -3.53 -21.35 28.63
C GLN A 234 -2.63 -20.34 29.38
N GLN A 235 -2.33 -19.22 28.73
CA GLN A 235 -1.54 -18.12 29.32
C GLN A 235 -2.20 -17.46 30.55
N PHE A 236 -3.46 -17.78 30.82
CA PHE A 236 -4.29 -17.28 31.91
C PHE A 236 -4.71 -18.37 32.90
N ASP A 237 -4.22 -19.61 32.76
CA ASP A 237 -4.56 -20.77 33.62
C ASP A 237 -4.22 -20.54 35.11
N THR A 238 -3.27 -19.65 35.40
CA THR A 238 -2.88 -19.26 36.77
C THR A 238 -3.83 -18.25 37.42
N PHE A 239 -4.95 -17.93 36.78
CA PHE A 239 -5.99 -17.04 37.31
C PHE A 239 -7.10 -17.75 38.08
N GLU A 240 -7.03 -19.08 38.21
CA GLU A 240 -7.98 -19.84 39.02
C GLU A 240 -8.10 -19.28 40.45
N PRO A 241 -9.32 -19.21 41.01
CA PRO A 241 -9.52 -18.83 42.40
C PRO A 241 -9.02 -19.97 43.28
N ASP A 242 -7.73 -19.95 43.58
CA ASP A 242 -7.15 -20.88 44.53
C ASP A 242 -7.79 -20.60 45.90
N ILE A 243 -8.44 -21.61 46.47
CA ILE A 243 -8.90 -21.61 47.87
C ILE A 243 -7.68 -21.41 48.81
N TRP A 244 -6.44 -21.50 48.28
CA TRP A 244 -5.17 -21.42 48.99
C TRP A 244 -4.12 -20.47 48.35
N GLY A 245 -4.54 -19.29 47.87
CA GLY A 245 -3.71 -18.09 48.05
C GLY A 245 -2.54 -17.82 47.08
N ASN A 246 -2.49 -18.38 45.87
CA ASN A 246 -1.54 -17.96 44.83
C ASN A 246 -2.19 -17.19 43.67
N SER A 247 -2.74 -16.01 43.96
CA SER A 247 -3.15 -15.03 42.94
C SER A 247 -1.92 -14.31 42.38
N LEU A 248 -1.76 -14.27 41.06
CA LEU A 248 -0.97 -13.21 40.40
C LEU A 248 -1.38 -11.85 40.99
N PRO A 249 -0.45 -10.92 41.30
CA PRO A 249 -0.83 -9.60 41.78
C PRO A 249 -1.83 -8.97 40.81
N ALA A 250 -2.99 -8.49 41.29
CA ALA A 250 -4.11 -8.00 40.45
C ALA A 250 -3.67 -7.02 39.34
N ARG A 251 -2.63 -6.23 39.62
CA ARG A 251 -1.97 -5.34 38.66
C ARG A 251 -1.33 -6.07 37.47
N LYS A 252 -0.62 -7.18 37.69
CA LYS A 252 0.02 -7.98 36.62
C LYS A 252 -1.02 -8.68 35.76
N LYS A 253 -2.09 -9.20 36.38
CA LYS A 253 -3.22 -9.83 35.69
C LYS A 253 -3.92 -8.85 34.75
N ALA A 254 -4.33 -7.69 35.28
CA ALA A 254 -4.99 -6.65 34.49
C ALA A 254 -4.12 -6.16 33.33
N LEU A 255 -2.81 -6.01 33.55
CA LEU A 255 -1.87 -5.61 32.49
C LEU A 255 -1.73 -6.68 31.40
N ALA A 256 -1.70 -7.97 31.77
CA ALA A 256 -1.65 -9.07 30.82
C ALA A 256 -2.91 -9.12 29.93
N ILE A 257 -4.08 -8.88 30.52
CA ILE A 257 -5.36 -8.82 29.79
C ILE A 257 -5.38 -7.63 28.83
N LEU A 258 -4.95 -6.44 29.27
CA LEU A 258 -4.87 -5.25 28.40
C LEU A 258 -3.94 -5.48 27.22
N ASN A 259 -2.76 -6.04 27.45
CA ASN A 259 -1.81 -6.34 26.37
C ASN A 259 -2.39 -7.38 25.42
N TYR A 260 -3.05 -8.42 25.93
CA TYR A 260 -3.69 -9.43 25.10
C TYR A 260 -4.78 -8.86 24.20
N PHE A 261 -5.62 -7.95 24.71
CA PHE A 261 -6.61 -7.27 23.87
C PHE A 261 -5.94 -6.44 22.77
N ILE A 262 -4.86 -5.72 23.07
CA ILE A 262 -4.15 -4.92 22.07
C ILE A 262 -3.48 -5.79 21.01
N GLU A 263 -2.80 -6.86 21.41
CA GLU A 263 -2.08 -7.78 20.52
C GLU A 263 -3.03 -8.45 19.52
N ASN A 264 -4.27 -8.75 19.94
CA ASN A 264 -5.28 -9.34 19.08
C ASN A 264 -6.20 -8.30 18.41
N ASN A 265 -5.93 -7.00 18.54
CA ASN A 265 -6.78 -5.90 18.07
C ASN A 265 -8.24 -5.95 18.59
N TRP A 266 -8.46 -6.42 19.82
CA TRP A 266 -9.78 -6.43 20.44
C TRP A 266 -10.07 -5.09 21.11
N ILE A 267 -11.25 -4.53 20.85
CA ILE A 267 -11.67 -3.22 21.39
C ILE A 267 -12.68 -3.46 22.51
N PRO A 268 -12.24 -3.55 23.79
CA PRO A 268 -13.11 -3.85 24.91
C PRO A 268 -14.11 -2.72 25.13
N ILE A 269 -15.33 -3.09 25.49
CA ILE A 269 -16.34 -2.15 25.96
C ILE A 269 -16.25 -2.11 27.48
N PHE A 270 -15.87 -0.94 28.01
CA PHE A 270 -15.81 -0.73 29.46
C PHE A 270 -17.20 -0.41 30.02
N GLU A 271 -17.68 -1.27 30.92
CA GLU A 271 -18.92 -1.17 31.67
C GLU A 271 -18.65 -1.47 33.17
N PRO A 272 -17.91 -0.59 33.88
CA PRO A 272 -17.64 -0.78 35.31
C PRO A 272 -18.94 -0.76 36.12
N LYS A 273 -18.93 -1.44 37.28
CA LYS A 273 -20.09 -1.49 38.17
C LYS A 273 -20.48 -0.08 38.64
N LYS A 274 -21.76 0.27 38.52
CA LYS A 274 -22.30 1.55 39.00
C LYS A 274 -22.05 1.72 40.49
N LYS A 275 -21.47 2.86 40.91
CA LYS A 275 -21.24 3.17 42.33
C LYS A 275 -22.55 3.64 42.99
N HIS A 276 -22.70 3.42 44.30
CA HIS A 276 -23.97 3.65 45.03
C HIS A 276 -24.52 5.08 44.94
N SER A 277 -23.66 6.09 44.73
CA SER A 277 -24.02 7.51 44.63
C SER A 277 -23.93 8.09 43.21
N GLU A 278 -23.57 7.28 42.22
CA GLU A 278 -23.26 7.73 40.86
C GLU A 278 -24.53 7.90 40.02
N THR A 279 -24.64 8.99 39.28
CA THR A 279 -25.74 9.18 38.32
C THR A 279 -25.54 8.33 37.06
N ALA A 280 -26.53 8.27 36.17
CA ALA A 280 -26.37 7.58 34.89
C ALA A 280 -25.38 8.31 33.96
N GLU A 281 -25.30 9.63 34.07
CA GLU A 281 -24.41 10.50 33.28
C GLU A 281 -22.95 10.34 33.75
N GLU A 282 -22.71 10.36 35.07
CA GLU A 282 -21.38 10.14 35.65
C GLU A 282 -20.81 8.75 35.31
N LEU A 283 -21.66 7.71 35.31
CA LEU A 283 -21.26 6.37 34.89
C LEU A 283 -20.84 6.36 33.40
N LYS A 284 -21.60 7.06 32.55
CA LYS A 284 -21.31 7.15 31.11
C LYS A 284 -19.99 7.90 30.87
N GLU A 285 -19.76 9.01 31.55
CA GLU A 285 -18.50 9.77 31.49
C GLU A 285 -17.30 8.89 31.89
N ARG A 286 -17.43 8.07 32.93
CA ARG A 286 -16.39 7.14 33.35
C ARG A 286 -16.11 6.04 32.31
N CYS A 287 -17.15 5.50 31.66
CA CYS A 287 -16.98 4.57 30.54
C CYS A 287 -16.25 5.22 29.36
N ASP A 288 -16.66 6.44 28.99
CA ASP A 288 -16.06 7.20 27.89
C ASP A 288 -14.59 7.55 28.19
N GLU A 289 -14.27 7.87 29.44
CA GLU A 289 -12.90 8.07 29.90
C GLU A 289 -12.07 6.78 29.77
N TYR A 290 -12.58 5.63 30.20
CA TYR A 290 -11.86 4.35 30.06
C TYR A 290 -11.60 3.98 28.60
N ASN A 291 -12.59 4.17 27.72
CA ASN A 291 -12.42 3.96 26.28
C ASN A 291 -11.34 4.89 25.70
N ARG A 292 -11.36 6.19 26.06
CA ARG A 292 -10.35 7.16 25.63
C ARG A 292 -8.95 6.79 26.14
N LEU A 293 -8.82 6.36 27.39
CA LEU A 293 -7.55 5.94 27.97
C LEU A 293 -7.02 4.66 27.32
N TYR A 294 -7.90 3.72 26.97
CA TYR A 294 -7.54 2.50 26.25
C TYR A 294 -6.99 2.82 24.86
N ASP A 295 -7.60 3.75 24.12
CA ASP A 295 -7.09 4.20 22.82
C ASP A 295 -5.68 4.81 22.93
N ILE A 296 -5.44 5.62 23.95
CA ILE A 296 -4.11 6.20 24.24
C ILE A 296 -3.09 5.10 24.54
N TYR A 297 -3.46 4.13 25.38
CA TYR A 297 -2.58 3.02 25.76
C TYR A 297 -2.29 2.08 24.57
N SER A 298 -3.29 1.80 23.74
CA SER A 298 -3.17 1.02 22.50
C SER A 298 -2.21 1.69 21.51
N ARG A 299 -2.36 3.00 21.27
CA ARG A 299 -1.43 3.77 20.42
C ARG A 299 -0.01 3.74 20.98
N TYR A 300 0.14 3.91 22.29
CA TYR A 300 1.45 3.83 22.94
C TYR A 300 2.11 2.46 22.73
N LYS A 301 1.37 1.36 22.90
CA LYS A 301 1.88 0.00 22.69
C LYS A 301 2.25 -0.29 21.24
N LYS A 302 1.44 0.17 20.28
CA LYS A 302 1.75 0.06 18.84
C LYS A 302 3.04 0.81 18.49
N LEU A 303 3.20 2.04 18.97
CA LEU A 303 4.43 2.82 18.80
C LEU A 303 5.66 2.17 19.46
N GLN A 304 5.51 1.49 20.59
CA GLN A 304 6.60 0.70 21.19
C GLN A 304 7.03 -0.46 20.30
N ASN A 305 6.07 -1.20 19.73
CA ASN A 305 6.37 -2.31 18.82
C ASN A 305 7.01 -1.81 17.52
N GLU A 306 6.51 -0.69 16.96
CA GLU A 306 7.12 -0.02 15.80
C GLU A 306 8.57 0.40 16.10
N LEU A 307 8.84 0.94 17.29
CA LEU A 307 10.20 1.31 17.69
C LEU A 307 11.12 0.08 17.73
N VAL A 308 10.67 -1.03 18.32
CA VAL A 308 11.45 -2.28 18.37
C VAL A 308 11.72 -2.81 16.96
N GLU A 309 10.76 -2.75 16.05
CA GLU A 309 10.96 -3.16 14.65
C GLU A 309 11.92 -2.23 13.90
N VAL A 310 11.82 -0.92 14.09
CA VAL A 310 12.77 0.05 13.53
C VAL A 310 14.18 -0.17 14.10
N GLU A 311 14.31 -0.46 15.39
CA GLU A 311 15.59 -0.79 16.04
C GLU A 311 16.18 -2.10 15.50
N LYS A 312 15.38 -3.14 15.31
CA LYS A 312 15.82 -4.39 14.64
C LYS A 312 16.30 -4.14 13.21
N LYS A 313 15.61 -3.28 12.44
CA LYS A 313 16.04 -2.91 11.09
C LYS A 313 17.37 -2.16 11.11
N ILE A 314 17.56 -1.26 12.08
CA ILE A 314 18.81 -0.55 12.31
C ILE A 314 19.93 -1.53 12.69
N ASP A 315 19.65 -2.51 13.56
CA ASP A 315 20.65 -3.48 14.01
C ASP A 315 20.98 -4.52 12.94
N TYR A 316 19.99 -4.99 12.16
CA TYR A 316 20.20 -5.80 10.96
C TYR A 316 21.07 -5.08 9.92
N ALA A 317 20.84 -3.78 9.70
CA ALA A 317 21.69 -2.97 8.83
C ALA A 317 23.14 -2.84 9.37
N LYS A 318 23.33 -2.81 10.70
CA LYS A 318 24.67 -2.82 11.32
C LYS A 318 25.36 -4.18 11.23
N GLU A 319 24.62 -5.28 11.44
CA GLU A 319 25.17 -6.64 11.38
C GLU A 319 25.56 -7.04 9.95
N LYS A 320 24.77 -6.65 8.95
CA LYS A 320 25.11 -6.81 7.52
C LYS A 320 26.38 -6.03 7.13
N ASN A 321 26.64 -4.91 7.80
CA ASN A 321 27.87 -4.12 7.65
C ASN A 321 29.07 -4.67 8.46
N ALA A 322 28.84 -5.56 9.44
CA ALA A 322 29.91 -6.15 10.26
C ALA A 322 30.62 -7.32 9.56
N THR A 323 29.95 -7.98 8.62
CA THR A 323 30.61 -8.83 7.63
C THR A 323 31.18 -7.93 6.54
N ASN A 324 32.45 -8.05 6.18
CA ASN A 324 33.10 -7.33 5.06
C ASN A 324 32.51 -7.63 3.66
N LEU A 325 31.23 -8.01 3.57
CA LEU A 325 30.50 -8.29 2.35
C LEU A 325 30.10 -6.99 1.65
N LEU A 326 30.13 -7.02 0.32
CA LEU A 326 29.60 -5.91 -0.48
C LEU A 326 28.08 -5.89 -0.32
N SER A 327 27.54 -4.73 0.05
CA SER A 327 26.11 -4.51 0.23
C SER A 327 25.76 -3.10 -0.24
N PRO A 328 24.48 -2.74 -0.41
CA PRO A 328 24.07 -1.36 -0.69
C PRO A 328 24.48 -0.34 0.38
N TYR A 329 24.94 -0.81 1.54
CA TYR A 329 25.36 0.00 2.68
C TYR A 329 26.86 -0.12 2.95
N PHE A 330 27.64 -0.59 1.96
CA PHE A 330 29.08 -0.82 2.08
C PHE A 330 29.81 0.46 2.54
N ASP A 331 30.36 0.42 3.76
CA ASP A 331 31.13 1.52 4.35
C ASP A 331 32.57 1.51 3.82
N TYR A 332 32.75 2.14 2.66
CA TYR A 332 34.06 2.27 2.04
C TYR A 332 35.04 3.09 2.88
N ILE A 333 34.57 4.00 3.74
CA ILE A 333 35.42 4.81 4.62
C ILE A 333 36.11 3.92 5.67
N THR A 334 35.39 2.93 6.20
CA THR A 334 36.00 1.98 7.13
C THR A 334 37.01 1.07 6.43
N GLU A 335 36.74 0.62 5.20
CA GLU A 335 37.71 -0.16 4.41
C GLU A 335 38.96 0.66 4.02
N LEU A 336 38.81 1.96 3.76
CA LEU A 336 39.91 2.88 3.45
C LEU A 336 40.92 3.03 4.60
N LYS A 337 40.53 2.74 5.86
CA LYS A 337 41.46 2.75 7.00
C LYS A 337 42.61 1.73 6.84
N ASN A 338 42.43 0.72 5.98
CA ASN A 338 43.45 -0.28 5.67
C ASN A 338 44.53 0.21 4.68
N TYR A 339 44.47 1.48 4.25
CA TYR A 339 45.34 2.07 3.24
C TYR A 339 46.09 3.29 3.79
N ASP A 340 47.40 3.40 3.51
CA ASP A 340 48.18 4.59 3.82
C ASP A 340 48.03 5.63 2.70
N LEU A 341 47.00 6.48 2.84
CA LEU A 341 46.63 7.48 1.82
C LEU A 341 47.78 8.45 1.50
N ASN A 342 48.58 8.81 2.51
CA ASN A 342 49.69 9.76 2.35
C ASN A 342 50.84 9.16 1.55
N ALA A 343 51.15 7.87 1.77
CA ALA A 343 52.16 7.17 1.01
C ALA A 343 51.68 6.93 -0.43
N ILE A 344 50.45 6.45 -0.59
CA ILE A 344 49.80 6.18 -1.87
C ILE A 344 49.81 7.40 -2.80
N GLN A 345 49.44 8.58 -2.29
CA GLN A 345 49.35 9.80 -3.11
C GLN A 345 50.72 10.33 -3.56
N LYS A 346 51.82 9.88 -2.94
CA LYS A 346 53.19 10.34 -3.23
C LYS A 346 53.97 9.40 -4.15
N SER A 347 53.42 8.24 -4.51
CA SER A 347 54.14 7.23 -5.27
C SER A 347 53.24 6.56 -6.31
N THR A 348 53.59 6.71 -7.59
CA THR A 348 52.95 6.01 -8.72
C THR A 348 52.89 4.50 -8.50
N TRP A 349 53.96 3.93 -7.93
CA TRP A 349 54.02 2.51 -7.62
C TRP A 349 53.02 2.09 -6.55
N GLN A 350 52.97 2.82 -5.43
CA GLN A 350 52.04 2.52 -4.33
C GLN A 350 50.60 2.79 -4.73
N TYR A 351 50.34 3.84 -5.52
CA TYR A 351 49.05 4.11 -6.14
C TYR A 351 48.56 2.92 -6.97
N SER A 352 49.34 2.49 -7.96
CA SER A 352 48.91 1.39 -8.84
C SER A 352 48.69 0.08 -8.08
N LEU A 353 49.52 -0.23 -7.07
CA LEU A 353 49.32 -1.41 -6.21
C LEU A 353 48.05 -1.28 -5.35
N ALA A 354 47.81 -0.11 -4.75
CA ALA A 354 46.64 0.15 -3.93
C ALA A 354 45.35 0.11 -4.75
N SER A 355 45.33 0.75 -5.93
CA SER A 355 44.22 0.73 -6.89
C SER A 355 43.92 -0.68 -7.38
N LYS A 356 44.95 -1.46 -7.74
CA LYS A 356 44.78 -2.88 -8.08
C LYS A 356 44.18 -3.67 -6.92
N LYS A 357 44.72 -3.51 -5.71
CA LYS A 357 44.21 -4.21 -4.51
C LYS A 357 42.75 -3.84 -4.23
N TRP A 358 42.42 -2.56 -4.30
CA TRP A 358 41.07 -2.02 -4.07
C TRP A 358 40.06 -2.57 -5.08
N ILE A 359 40.32 -2.39 -6.38
CA ILE A 359 39.38 -2.81 -7.43
C ILE A 359 39.25 -4.34 -7.46
N THR A 360 40.35 -5.09 -7.26
CA THR A 360 40.29 -6.56 -7.18
C THR A 360 39.46 -7.02 -5.99
N ASN A 361 39.57 -6.33 -4.84
CA ASN A 361 38.73 -6.62 -3.67
C ASN A 361 37.25 -6.37 -3.97
N LEU A 362 36.90 -5.23 -4.59
CA LEU A 362 35.52 -4.95 -4.99
C LEU A 362 34.98 -6.00 -5.97
N LEU A 363 35.75 -6.39 -6.99
CA LEU A 363 35.38 -7.44 -7.94
C LEU A 363 35.18 -8.80 -7.25
N SER A 364 36.04 -9.15 -6.28
CA SER A 364 35.89 -10.39 -5.50
C SER A 364 34.60 -10.35 -4.67
N LYS A 365 34.37 -9.27 -3.92
CA LYS A 365 33.17 -9.13 -3.10
C LYS A 365 31.89 -9.07 -3.96
N LEU A 366 31.97 -8.53 -5.17
CA LEU A 366 30.89 -8.55 -6.16
C LEU A 366 30.58 -9.99 -6.63
N ASN A 367 31.61 -10.81 -6.90
CA ASN A 367 31.43 -12.23 -7.22
C ASN A 367 30.79 -13.01 -6.07
N ASP A 368 31.23 -12.74 -4.85
CA ASP A 368 30.68 -13.35 -3.65
C ASP A 368 29.21 -12.96 -3.50
N TRP A 369 28.87 -11.68 -3.64
CA TRP A 369 27.50 -11.21 -3.59
C TRP A 369 26.63 -11.86 -4.68
N GLU A 370 27.09 -11.93 -5.92
CA GLU A 370 26.34 -12.56 -7.01
C GLU A 370 26.04 -14.04 -6.71
N SER A 371 27.02 -14.75 -6.16
CA SER A 371 26.89 -16.17 -5.77
C SER A 371 25.86 -16.38 -4.65
N HIS A 372 25.71 -15.43 -3.72
CA HIS A 372 24.69 -15.48 -2.66
C HIS A 372 23.29 -15.09 -3.16
N ASN A 373 23.18 -14.44 -4.33
CA ASN A 373 21.92 -13.95 -4.90
C ASN A 373 21.50 -14.72 -6.16
N LEU A 374 21.98 -15.95 -6.37
CA LEU A 374 21.64 -16.79 -7.53
C LEU A 374 20.12 -17.00 -7.70
N ASP A 375 19.37 -17.05 -6.60
CA ASP A 375 17.91 -17.16 -6.64
C ASP A 375 17.28 -15.95 -7.36
N LEU A 376 17.73 -14.73 -7.05
CA LEU A 376 17.28 -13.50 -7.71
C LEU A 376 17.54 -13.55 -9.22
N PHE A 377 18.77 -13.89 -9.64
CA PHE A 377 19.10 -14.02 -11.06
C PHE A 377 18.28 -15.10 -11.75
N SER A 378 18.03 -16.22 -11.09
CA SER A 378 17.18 -17.28 -11.65
C SER A 378 15.75 -16.80 -11.90
N LYS A 379 15.19 -16.00 -10.97
CA LYS A 379 13.87 -15.40 -11.13
C LYS A 379 13.86 -14.36 -12.25
N ILE A 380 14.88 -13.52 -12.36
CA ILE A 380 15.02 -12.51 -13.43
C ILE A 380 15.10 -13.19 -14.80
N ILE A 381 15.97 -14.19 -14.96
CA ILE A 381 16.13 -14.92 -16.22
C ILE A 381 14.79 -15.56 -16.61
N ARG A 382 14.12 -16.23 -15.67
CA ARG A 382 12.80 -16.83 -15.92
C ARG A 382 11.79 -15.79 -16.40
N LEU A 383 11.73 -14.62 -15.77
CA LEU A 383 10.84 -13.53 -16.19
C LEU A 383 11.22 -12.97 -17.58
N LYS A 384 12.50 -12.71 -17.84
CA LYS A 384 12.98 -12.24 -19.15
C LYS A 384 12.61 -13.24 -20.25
N THR A 385 12.81 -14.54 -20.03
CA THR A 385 12.40 -15.58 -20.97
C THR A 385 10.88 -15.61 -21.18
N GLN A 386 10.08 -15.41 -20.12
CA GLN A 386 8.62 -15.33 -20.25
C GLN A 386 8.17 -14.12 -21.07
N LEU A 387 8.82 -12.96 -20.91
CA LEU A 387 8.58 -11.77 -21.73
C LEU A 387 8.99 -11.99 -23.20
N GLU A 388 10.03 -12.79 -23.45
CA GLU A 388 10.49 -13.13 -24.80
C GLU A 388 9.55 -14.09 -25.54
N GLN A 389 8.93 -15.05 -24.85
CA GLN A 389 8.06 -16.09 -25.42
C GLN A 389 6.68 -15.59 -25.92
N GLN A 390 6.45 -14.28 -25.99
CA GLN A 390 5.19 -13.73 -26.51
C GLN A 390 4.97 -14.16 -27.98
N PRO A 391 3.74 -14.58 -28.33
CA PRO A 391 3.45 -15.14 -29.65
C PRO A 391 3.72 -14.12 -30.76
N LEU A 392 4.13 -14.61 -31.94
CA LEU A 392 4.25 -13.78 -33.15
C LEU A 392 2.88 -13.15 -33.44
N ILE A 393 2.84 -11.83 -33.42
CA ILE A 393 1.59 -11.11 -33.53
C ILE A 393 1.28 -10.87 -35.01
N HIS A 394 0.13 -11.35 -35.46
CA HIS A 394 -0.41 -11.05 -36.79
C HIS A 394 -1.57 -10.06 -36.62
N ASN A 395 -1.79 -9.16 -37.59
CA ASN A 395 -2.91 -8.19 -37.64
C ASN A 395 -2.80 -6.89 -36.80
N LEU A 396 -1.67 -6.64 -36.12
CA LEU A 396 -1.39 -5.32 -35.55
C LEU A 396 -0.92 -4.32 -36.61
N THR A 397 -1.21 -3.04 -36.38
CA THR A 397 -0.58 -1.93 -37.11
C THR A 397 0.86 -1.72 -36.63
N VAL A 398 1.66 -0.97 -37.39
CA VAL A 398 3.04 -0.61 -37.00
C VAL A 398 3.06 0.10 -35.65
N GLU A 399 2.14 1.04 -35.44
CA GLU A 399 2.06 1.80 -34.19
C GLU A 399 1.68 0.94 -32.97
N GLU A 400 0.77 -0.03 -33.16
CA GLU A 400 0.40 -0.97 -32.10
C GLU A 400 1.56 -1.91 -31.75
N GLN A 401 2.29 -2.41 -32.76
CA GLN A 401 3.52 -3.18 -32.54
C GLN A 401 4.53 -2.34 -31.76
N GLU A 402 4.89 -1.16 -32.26
CA GLU A 402 5.83 -0.27 -31.56
C GLU A 402 5.42 0.01 -30.11
N PHE A 403 4.12 0.17 -29.84
CA PHE A 403 3.60 0.30 -28.49
C PHE A 403 3.89 -0.95 -27.63
N PHE A 404 3.44 -2.14 -28.03
CA PHE A 404 3.62 -3.34 -27.21
C PHE A 404 5.09 -3.73 -27.04
N GLU A 405 5.90 -3.59 -28.10
CA GLU A 405 7.35 -3.77 -28.06
C GLU A 405 8.01 -2.78 -27.08
N SER A 406 7.61 -1.50 -27.09
CA SER A 406 8.16 -0.51 -26.16
C SER A 406 7.86 -0.83 -24.69
N GLN A 407 6.68 -1.39 -24.39
CA GLN A 407 6.33 -1.78 -23.02
C GLN A 407 7.11 -3.01 -22.56
N LYS A 408 7.32 -3.97 -23.47
CA LYS A 408 8.18 -5.12 -23.20
C LYS A 408 9.62 -4.68 -22.94
N GLN A 409 10.14 -3.75 -23.75
CA GLN A 409 11.48 -3.22 -23.57
C GLN A 409 11.63 -2.52 -22.21
N LEU A 410 10.64 -1.72 -21.79
CA LEU A 410 10.62 -1.07 -20.48
C LEU A 410 10.75 -2.08 -19.32
N LEU A 411 10.00 -3.19 -19.37
CA LEU A 411 10.11 -4.25 -18.36
C LEU A 411 11.46 -4.97 -18.42
N GLN A 412 12.03 -5.15 -19.62
CA GLN A 412 13.35 -5.76 -19.79
C GLN A 412 14.48 -4.88 -19.22
N GLU A 413 14.39 -3.56 -19.44
CA GLU A 413 15.29 -2.54 -18.88
C GLU A 413 15.19 -2.52 -17.36
N TYR A 414 13.97 -2.55 -16.81
CA TYR A 414 13.78 -2.61 -15.35
C TYR A 414 14.36 -3.89 -14.74
N LEU A 415 14.32 -5.01 -15.46
CA LEU A 415 14.89 -6.29 -15.05
C LEU A 415 16.42 -6.38 -15.24
N ASP A 416 17.08 -5.33 -15.74
CA ASP A 416 18.53 -5.30 -15.88
C ASP A 416 19.21 -4.69 -14.64
N ILE A 417 20.06 -5.49 -13.98
CA ILE A 417 20.85 -5.07 -12.82
C ILE A 417 22.16 -4.38 -13.28
N ASP A 418 22.48 -4.35 -14.59
CA ASP A 418 23.68 -3.70 -15.14
C ASP A 418 25.02 -4.28 -14.63
N LEU A 419 25.05 -5.50 -14.07
CA LEU A 419 26.28 -6.08 -13.52
C LEU A 419 27.40 -6.23 -14.54
N ILE A 420 27.06 -6.49 -15.80
CA ILE A 420 28.04 -6.59 -16.89
C ILE A 420 28.70 -5.22 -17.11
N SER A 421 27.91 -4.16 -17.15
CA SER A 421 28.38 -2.77 -17.28
C SER A 421 29.24 -2.37 -16.08
N LEU A 422 28.82 -2.70 -14.86
CA LEU A 422 29.59 -2.48 -13.63
C LEU A 422 30.97 -3.18 -13.70
N ARG A 423 30.99 -4.47 -14.06
CA ARG A 423 32.23 -5.25 -14.20
C ARG A 423 33.16 -4.67 -15.24
N SER A 424 32.62 -4.26 -16.39
CA SER A 424 33.40 -3.60 -17.44
C SER A 424 34.01 -2.29 -16.95
N LYS A 425 33.23 -1.41 -16.29
CA LYS A 425 33.75 -0.14 -15.72
C LYS A 425 34.87 -0.38 -14.70
N LEU A 426 34.69 -1.34 -13.78
CA LEU A 426 35.73 -1.68 -12.80
C LEU A 426 36.99 -2.27 -13.48
N THR A 427 36.81 -3.11 -14.49
CA THR A 427 37.92 -3.73 -15.23
C THR A 427 38.70 -2.70 -16.03
N ASN A 428 38.02 -1.75 -16.68
CA ASN A 428 38.67 -0.65 -17.40
C ASN A 428 39.53 0.21 -16.45
N LEU A 429 39.01 0.59 -15.28
CA LEU A 429 39.78 1.32 -14.27
C LEU A 429 40.98 0.51 -13.73
N LEU A 430 40.82 -0.82 -13.61
CA LEU A 430 41.92 -1.71 -13.24
C LEU A 430 42.99 -1.76 -14.33
N GLU A 431 42.60 -1.85 -15.59
CA GLU A 431 43.51 -1.83 -16.74
C GLU A 431 44.26 -0.50 -16.85
N GLU A 432 43.57 0.64 -16.74
CA GLU A 432 44.18 1.97 -16.69
C GLU A 432 45.20 2.08 -15.55
N SER A 433 44.85 1.58 -14.36
CA SER A 433 45.77 1.56 -13.22
C SER A 433 47.01 0.67 -13.46
N ASN A 434 46.88 -0.42 -14.22
CA ASN A 434 47.99 -1.30 -14.58
C ASN A 434 48.85 -0.70 -15.70
N GLN A 435 48.25 0.05 -16.63
CA GLN A 435 48.95 0.78 -17.70
C GLN A 435 49.95 1.80 -17.17
N LEU A 436 49.67 2.42 -16.01
CA LEU A 436 50.62 3.28 -15.30
C LEU A 436 51.94 2.57 -14.96
N LEU A 437 51.93 1.25 -14.76
CA LEU A 437 53.12 0.44 -14.47
C LEU A 437 53.71 -0.21 -15.73
N SER A 438 52.88 -0.62 -16.69
CA SER A 438 53.32 -1.36 -17.87
C SER A 438 53.86 -0.48 -19.01
N ASN A 439 53.47 0.80 -19.07
CA ASN A 439 53.99 1.76 -20.04
C ASN A 439 55.47 2.10 -19.82
N THR A 440 56.06 1.68 -18.71
CA THR A 440 57.49 1.77 -18.46
C THR A 440 58.12 0.39 -18.60
N ASN A 441 58.73 0.10 -19.76
CA ASN A 441 59.64 -1.04 -19.90
C ASN A 441 60.94 -0.70 -19.15
N ILE A 442 60.88 -0.73 -17.81
CA ILE A 442 61.93 -0.25 -16.91
C ILE A 442 63.21 -1.04 -17.16
N LYS A 443 64.19 -0.42 -17.80
CA LYS A 443 65.50 -1.02 -18.06
C LYS A 443 66.63 -0.22 -17.42
N THR A 444 66.38 1.02 -17.04
CA THR A 444 67.37 1.96 -16.49
C THR A 444 66.86 2.70 -15.24
N LEU A 445 67.77 3.25 -14.44
CA LEU A 445 67.42 4.10 -13.29
C LEU A 445 66.69 5.39 -13.71
N SER A 446 66.95 5.88 -14.93
CA SER A 446 66.24 7.02 -15.50
C SER A 446 64.76 6.72 -15.75
N ASP A 447 64.44 5.49 -16.16
CA ASP A 447 63.04 5.05 -16.35
C ASP A 447 62.29 5.00 -15.01
N LEU A 448 62.95 4.55 -13.94
CA LEU A 448 62.41 4.57 -12.57
C LEU A 448 62.17 5.99 -12.06
N HIS A 449 63.10 6.90 -12.35
CA HIS A 449 62.95 8.30 -11.97
C HIS A 449 61.78 8.96 -12.72
N ALA A 450 61.63 8.69 -14.01
CA ALA A 450 60.51 9.19 -14.82
C ALA A 450 59.16 8.68 -14.32
N LEU A 451 59.06 7.40 -13.91
CA LEU A 451 57.86 6.84 -13.31
C LEU A 451 57.48 7.57 -12.01
N GLY A 452 58.47 7.92 -11.19
CA GLY A 452 58.27 8.66 -9.93
C GLY A 452 57.80 10.12 -10.10
N GLN A 453 57.86 10.67 -11.32
CA GLN A 453 57.41 12.04 -11.64
C GLN A 453 56.03 12.08 -12.33
N GLN A 454 55.42 10.93 -12.63
CA GLN A 454 54.11 10.90 -13.26
C GLN A 454 53.01 11.36 -12.30
N PRO A 455 52.06 12.19 -12.75
CA PRO A 455 50.94 12.59 -11.93
C PRO A 455 50.01 11.40 -11.67
N VAL A 456 49.73 11.13 -10.40
CA VAL A 456 48.75 10.11 -9.98
C VAL A 456 47.39 10.74 -9.68
N PRO A 457 46.27 10.10 -10.08
CA PRO A 457 44.95 10.52 -9.65
C PRO A 457 44.75 10.42 -8.13
N ASN A 458 43.67 10.99 -7.61
CA ASN A 458 43.33 10.88 -6.19
C ASN A 458 42.76 9.49 -5.87
N PHE A 459 43.46 8.72 -5.05
CA PHE A 459 43.04 7.36 -4.67
C PHE A 459 41.71 7.34 -3.89
N THR A 460 41.45 8.35 -3.06
CA THR A 460 40.20 8.46 -2.29
C THR A 460 39.01 8.65 -3.24
N LEU A 461 39.18 9.45 -4.29
CA LEU A 461 38.14 9.66 -5.31
C LEU A 461 37.88 8.38 -6.11
N LEU A 462 38.93 7.64 -6.47
CA LEU A 462 38.77 6.32 -7.10
C LEU A 462 37.96 5.37 -6.20
N ALA A 463 38.30 5.33 -4.91
CA ALA A 463 37.63 4.47 -3.94
C ALA A 463 36.16 4.85 -3.73
N GLU A 464 35.87 6.13 -3.57
CA GLU A 464 34.52 6.66 -3.44
C GLU A 464 33.68 6.38 -4.69
N TYR A 465 34.19 6.71 -5.88
CA TYR A 465 33.49 6.49 -7.14
C TYR A 465 33.17 5.01 -7.36
N THR A 466 34.16 4.12 -7.21
CA THR A 466 33.97 2.68 -7.44
C THR A 466 33.10 2.03 -6.37
N ALA A 467 33.20 2.44 -5.11
CA ALA A 467 32.30 1.98 -4.06
C ALA A 467 30.86 2.41 -4.33
N THR A 468 30.65 3.69 -4.67
CA THR A 468 29.34 4.26 -5.00
C THR A 468 28.70 3.52 -6.18
N LEU A 469 29.47 3.27 -7.24
CA LEU A 469 29.01 2.53 -8.41
C LEU A 469 28.57 1.11 -8.04
N CYS A 470 29.30 0.42 -7.16
CA CYS A 470 28.89 -0.87 -6.65
C CYS A 470 27.61 -0.77 -5.80
N THR A 471 27.55 0.15 -4.82
CA THR A 471 26.42 0.26 -3.91
C THR A 471 25.12 0.64 -4.61
N SER A 472 25.17 1.52 -5.62
CA SER A 472 23.99 1.91 -6.40
C SER A 472 23.45 0.76 -7.22
N THR A 473 24.32 0.00 -7.91
CA THR A 473 23.93 -1.21 -8.64
C THR A 473 23.31 -2.27 -7.72
N LEU A 474 23.90 -2.51 -6.55
CA LEU A 474 23.36 -3.48 -5.59
C LEU A 474 22.02 -3.03 -5.00
N ARG A 475 21.82 -1.72 -4.83
CA ARG A 475 20.54 -1.17 -4.37
C ARG A 475 19.43 -1.39 -5.40
N LYS A 476 19.74 -1.20 -6.70
CA LYS A 476 18.81 -1.55 -7.78
C LYS A 476 18.42 -3.03 -7.70
N ALA A 477 19.37 -3.92 -7.43
CA ALA A 477 19.10 -5.35 -7.26
C ALA A 477 18.18 -5.65 -6.06
N GLU A 478 18.40 -5.00 -4.90
CA GLU A 478 17.52 -5.17 -3.73
C GLU A 478 16.10 -4.66 -4.00
N LEU A 479 15.96 -3.46 -4.58
CA LEU A 479 14.65 -2.91 -4.96
C LEU A 479 13.94 -3.79 -5.99
N LEU A 480 14.70 -4.35 -6.93
CA LEU A 480 14.17 -5.30 -7.89
C LEU A 480 13.63 -6.54 -7.18
N ASP A 481 14.39 -7.16 -6.26
CA ASP A 481 13.94 -8.34 -5.51
C ASP A 481 12.65 -8.06 -4.72
N GLU A 482 12.58 -6.90 -4.04
CA GLU A 482 11.38 -6.45 -3.32
C GLU A 482 10.17 -6.25 -4.24
N SER A 483 10.40 -5.81 -5.48
CA SER A 483 9.35 -5.53 -6.47
C SER A 483 9.00 -6.72 -7.37
N MET A 484 9.61 -7.90 -7.17
CA MET A 484 9.44 -9.05 -8.08
C MET A 484 8.00 -9.51 -8.26
N ASP A 485 7.19 -9.47 -7.20
CA ASP A 485 5.79 -9.88 -7.28
C ASP A 485 4.93 -8.85 -8.01
N VAL A 486 5.24 -7.57 -7.85
CA VAL A 486 4.63 -6.47 -8.62
C VAL A 486 4.98 -6.61 -10.11
N ILE A 487 6.26 -6.85 -10.43
CA ILE A 487 6.71 -7.06 -11.82
C ILE A 487 6.00 -8.25 -12.46
N LYS A 488 5.87 -9.38 -11.76
CA LYS A 488 5.11 -10.55 -12.25
C LYS A 488 3.66 -10.19 -12.56
N LYS A 489 2.98 -9.46 -11.66
CA LYS A 489 1.59 -9.07 -11.88
C LYS A 489 1.45 -8.09 -13.04
N ILE A 490 2.31 -7.09 -13.14
CA ILE A 490 2.35 -6.15 -14.28
C ILE A 490 2.59 -6.91 -15.59
N SER A 491 3.56 -7.83 -15.63
CA SER A 491 3.84 -8.66 -16.80
C SER A 491 2.63 -9.52 -17.20
N SER A 492 1.98 -10.17 -16.23
CA SER A 492 0.76 -10.95 -16.47
C SER A 492 -0.37 -10.07 -17.03
N TYR A 493 -0.56 -8.88 -16.46
CA TYR A 493 -1.56 -7.93 -16.93
C TYR A 493 -1.27 -7.46 -18.35
N MET A 494 -0.02 -7.13 -18.66
CA MET A 494 0.37 -6.72 -20.01
C MET A 494 0.13 -7.80 -21.05
N ASN A 495 0.39 -9.07 -20.69
CA ASN A 495 0.03 -10.19 -21.54
C ASN A 495 -1.49 -10.28 -21.74
N GLN A 496 -2.28 -10.12 -20.68
CA GLN A 496 -3.75 -10.14 -20.78
C GLN A 496 -4.27 -8.99 -21.66
N VAL A 497 -3.74 -7.78 -21.51
CA VAL A 497 -4.10 -6.62 -22.34
C VAL A 497 -3.81 -6.90 -23.81
N LEU A 498 -2.64 -7.44 -24.13
CA LEU A 498 -2.29 -7.82 -25.50
C LEU A 498 -3.26 -8.89 -26.04
N GLN A 499 -3.53 -9.96 -25.27
CA GLN A 499 -4.46 -11.00 -25.70
C GLN A 499 -5.87 -10.45 -25.92
N ASN A 500 -6.37 -9.60 -25.02
CA ASN A 500 -7.67 -8.95 -25.15
C ASN A 500 -7.72 -8.06 -26.39
N HIS A 501 -6.64 -7.35 -26.72
CA HIS A 501 -6.56 -6.51 -27.91
C HIS A 501 -6.58 -7.34 -29.21
N LEU A 502 -5.91 -8.49 -29.23
CA LEU A 502 -5.95 -9.42 -30.36
C LEU A 502 -7.35 -10.02 -30.56
N ILE A 503 -7.99 -10.45 -29.47
CA ILE A 503 -9.38 -10.93 -29.49
C ILE A 503 -10.31 -9.84 -30.01
N PHE A 504 -10.10 -8.59 -29.59
CA PHE A 504 -10.83 -7.43 -30.07
C PHE A 504 -10.66 -7.25 -31.59
N ILE A 505 -9.44 -7.28 -32.12
CA ILE A 505 -9.19 -7.12 -33.57
C ILE A 505 -9.93 -8.18 -34.38
N ASP A 506 -9.86 -9.44 -33.95
CA ASP A 506 -10.45 -10.56 -34.69
C ASP A 506 -11.99 -10.56 -34.64
N ASN A 507 -12.58 -10.32 -33.47
CA ASN A 507 -14.03 -10.45 -33.27
C ASN A 507 -14.80 -9.16 -33.56
N SER A 508 -14.25 -8.02 -33.18
CA SER A 508 -15.01 -6.75 -33.19
C SER A 508 -15.20 -6.21 -34.60
N LYS A 509 -14.25 -6.45 -35.52
CA LYS A 509 -14.42 -6.03 -36.92
C LYS A 509 -15.63 -6.70 -37.56
N GLN A 510 -15.75 -8.03 -37.42
CA GLN A 510 -16.88 -8.79 -37.99
C GLN A 510 -18.22 -8.37 -37.37
N LYS A 511 -18.22 -8.17 -36.05
CA LYS A 511 -19.41 -7.68 -35.33
C LYS A 511 -19.82 -6.28 -35.82
N LEU A 512 -18.87 -5.37 -36.02
CA LEU A 512 -19.15 -4.02 -36.50
C LEU A 512 -19.68 -4.01 -37.95
N ILE A 513 -19.13 -4.88 -38.81
CA ILE A 513 -19.63 -5.08 -40.18
C ILE A 513 -21.09 -5.51 -40.17
N GLN A 514 -21.44 -6.53 -39.36
CA GLN A 514 -22.82 -7.00 -39.26
C GLN A 514 -23.76 -5.87 -38.83
N ILE A 515 -23.43 -5.14 -37.75
CA ILE A 515 -24.25 -4.05 -37.23
C ILE A 515 -24.39 -2.91 -38.25
N GLY A 516 -23.31 -2.55 -38.94
CA GLY A 516 -23.30 -1.48 -39.93
C GLY A 516 -24.15 -1.81 -41.15
N LEU A 517 -24.03 -3.03 -41.69
CA LEU A 517 -24.85 -3.50 -42.81
C LEU A 517 -26.33 -3.59 -42.44
N ASP A 518 -26.65 -4.10 -41.25
CA ASP A 518 -28.04 -4.14 -40.74
C ASP A 518 -28.62 -2.73 -40.56
N SER A 519 -27.77 -1.73 -40.35
CA SER A 519 -28.14 -0.31 -40.23
C SER A 519 -28.09 0.44 -41.57
N GLY A 520 -27.76 -0.23 -42.67
CA GLY A 520 -27.69 0.37 -44.01
C GLY A 520 -26.46 1.24 -44.28
N ILE A 521 -25.36 1.04 -43.57
CA ILE A 521 -24.13 1.83 -43.68
C ILE A 521 -23.15 1.20 -44.67
N GLU A 522 -22.46 2.04 -45.44
CA GLU A 522 -21.46 1.62 -46.43
C GLU A 522 -20.20 1.03 -45.76
N LEU A 523 -19.59 0.03 -46.41
CA LEU A 523 -18.41 -0.68 -45.89
C LEU A 523 -17.23 0.25 -45.61
N ASP A 524 -17.01 1.26 -46.45
CA ASP A 524 -15.92 2.23 -46.28
C ASP A 524 -16.07 3.01 -44.95
N LYS A 525 -17.30 3.40 -44.60
CA LYS A 525 -17.57 4.10 -43.33
C LYS A 525 -17.49 3.16 -42.12
N ILE A 526 -17.85 1.89 -42.29
CA ILE A 526 -17.66 0.86 -41.26
C ILE A 526 -16.17 0.67 -40.97
N ASP A 527 -15.34 0.56 -42.01
CA ASP A 527 -13.88 0.43 -41.87
C ASP A 527 -13.26 1.69 -41.23
N GLU A 528 -13.72 2.89 -41.59
CA GLU A 528 -13.33 4.14 -40.93
C GLU A 528 -13.66 4.11 -39.43
N CYS A 529 -14.89 3.73 -39.05
CA CYS A 529 -15.32 3.64 -37.66
C CYS A 529 -14.53 2.56 -36.88
N PHE A 530 -14.17 1.45 -37.53
CA PHE A 530 -13.35 0.42 -36.90
C PHE A 530 -11.93 0.93 -36.63
N ASN A 531 -11.31 1.62 -37.59
CA ASN A 531 -9.98 2.21 -37.41
C ASN A 531 -9.99 3.28 -36.31
N GLU A 532 -11.03 4.12 -36.27
CA GLU A 532 -11.25 5.09 -35.19
C GLU A 532 -11.31 4.38 -33.82
N TRP A 533 -12.12 3.32 -33.71
CA TRP A 533 -12.23 2.53 -32.48
C TRP A 533 -10.88 1.93 -32.05
N ARG A 534 -10.09 1.39 -32.99
CA ARG A 534 -8.73 0.89 -32.71
C ARG A 534 -7.83 1.98 -32.14
N THR A 535 -7.86 3.17 -32.73
CA THR A 535 -7.06 4.32 -32.29
C THR A 535 -7.45 4.75 -30.87
N GLU A 536 -8.75 4.88 -30.58
CA GLU A 536 -9.23 5.27 -29.24
C GLU A 536 -8.83 4.24 -28.17
N ARG A 537 -8.92 2.93 -28.49
CA ARG A 537 -8.43 1.89 -27.58
C ARG A 537 -6.93 2.03 -27.32
N LEU A 538 -6.14 2.25 -28.37
CA LEU A 538 -4.68 2.40 -28.24
C LEU A 538 -4.29 3.63 -27.42
N VAL A 539 -4.96 4.77 -27.61
CA VAL A 539 -4.73 5.99 -26.80
C VAL A 539 -4.95 5.71 -25.31
N ALA A 540 -6.02 4.99 -24.96
CA ALA A 540 -6.29 4.61 -23.58
C ALA A 540 -5.24 3.62 -23.02
N LEU A 541 -4.73 2.69 -23.83
CA LEU A 541 -3.64 1.79 -23.41
C LEU A 541 -2.32 2.53 -23.19
N LYS A 542 -2.00 3.55 -23.99
CA LYS A 542 -0.78 4.36 -23.84
C LYS A 542 -0.69 5.04 -22.47
N GLN A 543 -1.83 5.34 -21.84
CA GLN A 543 -1.85 5.93 -20.48
C GLN A 543 -1.31 4.97 -19.41
N LEU A 544 -1.36 3.64 -19.64
CA LEU A 544 -0.88 2.64 -18.69
C LEU A 544 0.62 2.72 -18.43
N ARG A 545 1.41 3.32 -19.33
CA ARG A 545 2.86 3.46 -19.15
C ARG A 545 3.21 4.18 -17.86
N SER A 546 2.59 5.33 -17.62
CA SER A 546 2.82 6.12 -16.41
C SER A 546 2.44 5.36 -15.13
N LEU A 547 1.42 4.51 -15.22
CA LEU A 547 0.97 3.65 -14.13
C LEU A 547 1.98 2.53 -13.82
N PHE A 548 2.54 1.89 -14.86
CA PHE A 548 3.61 0.91 -14.68
C PHE A 548 4.84 1.55 -14.06
N ASP A 549 5.29 2.71 -14.57
CA ASP A 549 6.45 3.42 -14.02
C ASP A 549 6.24 3.76 -12.54
N ALA A 550 5.05 4.23 -12.16
CA ALA A 550 4.74 4.54 -10.77
C ALA A 550 4.66 3.29 -9.87
N GLY A 551 4.13 2.18 -10.39
CA GLY A 551 4.08 0.90 -9.67
C GLY A 551 5.46 0.26 -9.47
N LEU A 552 6.30 0.27 -10.52
CA LEU A 552 7.68 -0.24 -10.47
C LEU A 552 8.53 0.56 -9.48
N ASN A 553 8.44 1.89 -9.52
CA ASN A 553 9.14 2.79 -8.61
C ASN A 553 8.50 2.91 -7.21
N GLN A 554 7.50 2.08 -6.88
CA GLN A 554 6.79 2.05 -5.59
C GLN A 554 6.17 3.38 -5.16
N VAL A 555 5.86 4.28 -6.10
CA VAL A 555 5.14 5.54 -5.83
C VAL A 555 3.70 5.24 -5.41
N ILE A 556 3.12 4.21 -6.02
CA ILE A 556 1.80 3.65 -5.71
C ILE A 556 1.97 2.20 -5.30
N ASP A 557 1.15 1.73 -4.36
CA ASP A 557 1.18 0.35 -3.92
C ASP A 557 0.50 -0.60 -4.93
N GLU A 558 0.82 -1.88 -4.78
CA GLU A 558 0.33 -2.95 -5.65
C GLU A 558 -1.20 -3.00 -5.74
N LYS A 559 -1.90 -2.78 -4.62
CA LYS A 559 -3.36 -2.79 -4.60
C LYS A 559 -3.92 -1.65 -5.42
N THR A 560 -3.38 -0.44 -5.23
CA THR A 560 -3.76 0.76 -5.99
C THR A 560 -3.54 0.55 -7.50
N VAL A 561 -2.42 -0.06 -7.89
CA VAL A 561 -2.13 -0.43 -9.29
C VAL A 561 -3.24 -1.32 -9.87
N ILE A 562 -3.64 -2.36 -9.14
CA ILE A 562 -4.70 -3.30 -9.56
C ILE A 562 -6.07 -2.59 -9.67
N ASP A 563 -6.43 -1.76 -8.69
CA ASP A 563 -7.72 -1.05 -8.69
C ASP A 563 -7.85 -0.09 -9.89
N ILE A 564 -6.74 0.53 -10.30
CA ILE A 564 -6.70 1.41 -11.49
C ILE A 564 -6.82 0.59 -12.77
N PHE A 565 -6.14 -0.56 -12.86
CA PHE A 565 -6.27 -1.45 -14.01
C PHE A 565 -7.71 -1.90 -14.24
N LEU A 566 -8.43 -2.29 -13.18
CA LEU A 566 -9.84 -2.65 -13.26
C LEU A 566 -10.70 -1.48 -13.76
N SER A 567 -10.37 -0.25 -13.33
CA SER A 567 -11.08 0.95 -13.79
C SER A 567 -10.85 1.24 -15.28
N ILE A 568 -9.64 1.00 -15.79
CA ILE A 568 -9.29 1.17 -17.21
C ILE A 568 -9.89 0.04 -18.06
N GLU A 569 -9.89 -1.19 -17.56
CA GLU A 569 -10.57 -2.31 -18.23
C GLU A 569 -12.07 -2.03 -18.38
N GLN A 570 -12.70 -1.50 -17.32
CA GLN A 570 -14.10 -1.06 -17.41
C GLN A 570 -14.29 0.06 -18.43
N TYR A 571 -13.37 1.03 -18.51
CA TYR A 571 -13.42 2.08 -19.53
C TYR A 571 -13.34 1.49 -20.95
N GLN A 572 -12.47 0.51 -21.20
CA GLN A 572 -12.37 -0.19 -22.49
C GLN A 572 -13.68 -0.90 -22.84
N ASN A 573 -14.33 -1.54 -21.87
CA ASN A 573 -15.65 -2.17 -22.07
C ASN A 573 -16.73 -1.13 -22.39
N ASP A 574 -16.74 0.00 -21.68
CA ASP A 574 -17.68 1.11 -21.90
C ASP A 574 -17.48 1.72 -23.32
N LEU A 575 -16.23 1.80 -23.77
CA LEU A 575 -15.84 2.24 -25.11
C LEU A 575 -16.31 1.26 -26.19
N ASP A 576 -16.10 -0.04 -25.98
CA ASP A 576 -16.54 -1.09 -26.89
C ASP A 576 -18.07 -1.08 -27.07
N GLU A 577 -18.79 -0.88 -25.96
CA GLU A 577 -20.24 -0.74 -25.97
C GLU A 577 -20.69 0.50 -26.76
N PHE A 578 -20.01 1.64 -26.60
CA PHE A 578 -20.30 2.85 -27.35
C PHE A 578 -20.21 2.62 -28.87
N TYR A 579 -19.12 2.01 -29.35
CA TYR A 579 -18.95 1.71 -30.77
C TYR A 579 -19.98 0.72 -31.31
N CYS A 580 -20.31 -0.30 -30.52
CA CYS A 580 -21.28 -1.31 -30.94
C CYS A 580 -22.74 -0.79 -30.94
N LYS A 581 -23.11 0.13 -30.05
CA LYS A 581 -24.52 0.50 -29.83
C LYS A 581 -24.90 1.91 -30.25
N LYS A 582 -23.96 2.87 -30.23
CA LYS A 582 -24.27 4.30 -30.36
C LYS A 582 -23.60 4.97 -31.55
N ARG A 583 -22.38 4.56 -31.91
CA ARG A 583 -21.54 5.25 -32.92
C ARG A 583 -22.24 5.43 -34.27
N PHE A 584 -22.89 4.40 -34.79
CA PHE A 584 -23.63 4.47 -36.05
C PHE A 584 -24.90 5.31 -35.97
N GLY A 585 -25.57 5.34 -34.80
CA GLY A 585 -26.70 6.25 -34.59
C GLY A 585 -26.31 7.72 -34.69
N ILE A 586 -25.09 8.07 -34.24
CA ILE A 586 -24.54 9.43 -34.37
C ILE A 586 -24.28 9.77 -35.84
N TYR A 587 -23.73 8.84 -36.61
CA TYR A 587 -23.52 9.01 -38.06
C TYR A 587 -24.85 9.27 -38.78
N ILE A 588 -25.83 8.37 -38.64
CA ILE A 588 -27.14 8.45 -39.30
C ILE A 588 -27.87 9.75 -38.94
N THR A 589 -27.73 10.21 -37.70
CA THR A 589 -28.39 11.44 -37.23
C THR A 589 -27.80 12.71 -37.87
N ASN A 590 -26.56 12.68 -38.36
CA ASN A 590 -25.85 13.86 -38.84
C ASN A 590 -25.52 13.85 -40.34
N GLU A 591 -25.53 12.69 -41.01
CA GLU A 591 -25.25 12.53 -42.45
C GLU A 591 -26.06 13.48 -43.36
N SER A 592 -27.33 13.71 -43.04
CA SER A 592 -28.22 14.58 -43.83
C SER A 592 -28.22 16.05 -43.40
N LYS A 593 -27.45 16.41 -42.36
CA LYS A 593 -27.40 17.78 -41.82
C LYS A 593 -26.32 18.60 -42.51
N ILE A 594 -26.54 19.91 -42.52
CA ILE A 594 -25.53 20.86 -42.96
C ILE A 594 -24.39 20.91 -41.93
N ASN A 595 -23.14 20.86 -42.39
CA ASN A 595 -21.95 20.59 -41.56
C ASN A 595 -22.04 19.26 -40.79
N GLY A 596 -22.71 18.27 -41.37
CA GLY A 596 -22.96 16.95 -40.79
C GLY A 596 -21.70 16.27 -40.26
N ASP A 597 -20.63 16.25 -41.05
CA ASP A 597 -19.35 15.61 -40.68
C ASP A 597 -18.73 16.20 -39.41
N SER A 598 -18.67 17.54 -39.31
CA SER A 598 -18.14 18.24 -38.13
C SER A 598 -19.02 18.02 -36.90
N LEU A 599 -20.36 18.00 -37.09
CA LEU A 599 -21.32 17.73 -36.02
C LEU A 599 -21.22 16.27 -35.53
N GLU A 600 -20.99 15.33 -36.44
CA GLU A 600 -20.77 13.91 -36.12
C GLU A 600 -19.52 13.74 -35.26
N LYS A 601 -18.37 14.30 -35.70
CA LYS A 601 -17.10 14.24 -34.96
C LYS A 601 -17.23 14.84 -33.57
N LEU A 602 -17.85 16.01 -33.45
CA LEU A 602 -17.98 16.69 -32.16
C LEU A 602 -18.97 15.99 -31.22
N GLU A 603 -20.04 15.40 -31.75
CA GLU A 603 -20.96 14.57 -30.96
C GLU A 603 -20.31 13.25 -30.49
N LYS A 604 -19.44 12.66 -31.32
CA LYS A 604 -18.60 11.52 -30.91
C LYS A 604 -17.68 11.91 -29.76
N GLU A 605 -16.89 12.99 -29.90
CA GLU A 605 -15.98 13.44 -28.83
C GLU A 605 -16.73 13.78 -27.54
N GLN A 606 -17.94 14.33 -27.65
CA GLN A 606 -18.81 14.56 -26.49
C GLN A 606 -19.12 13.25 -25.75
N GLN A 607 -19.45 12.17 -26.47
CA GLN A 607 -19.71 10.87 -25.84
C GLN A 607 -18.44 10.26 -25.23
N LEU A 608 -17.29 10.37 -25.91
CA LEU A 608 -16.00 9.90 -25.36
C LEU A 608 -15.59 10.67 -24.10
N THR A 609 -15.91 11.96 -24.03
CA THR A 609 -15.64 12.76 -22.82
C THR A 609 -16.51 12.31 -21.65
N ILE A 610 -17.76 11.88 -21.89
CA ILE A 610 -18.62 11.29 -20.85
C ILE A 610 -18.00 9.98 -20.32
N LEU A 611 -17.47 9.12 -21.20
CA LEU A 611 -16.78 7.90 -20.79
C LEU A 611 -15.54 8.22 -19.94
N THR A 612 -14.77 9.22 -20.34
CA THR A 612 -13.59 9.69 -19.61
C THR A 612 -13.96 10.25 -18.24
N HIS A 613 -15.05 11.01 -18.15
CA HIS A 613 -15.54 11.52 -16.86
C HIS A 613 -15.96 10.38 -15.92
N ASN A 614 -16.64 9.35 -16.43
CA ASN A 614 -17.00 8.18 -15.63
C ASN A 614 -15.76 7.42 -15.12
N LEU A 615 -14.71 7.32 -15.94
CA LEU A 615 -13.42 6.79 -15.48
C LEU A 615 -12.85 7.63 -14.34
N ILE A 616 -12.81 8.96 -14.48
CA ILE A 616 -12.27 9.84 -13.43
C ILE A 616 -13.08 9.74 -12.14
N LYS A 617 -14.42 9.60 -12.20
CA LYS A 617 -15.24 9.30 -11.00
C LYS A 617 -14.90 7.96 -10.35
N ARG A 618 -14.56 6.93 -11.13
CA ARG A 618 -14.07 5.66 -10.57
C ARG A 618 -12.70 5.86 -9.88
N LEU A 619 -11.80 6.62 -10.51
CA LEU A 619 -10.49 6.96 -9.96
C LEU A 619 -10.60 7.81 -8.68
N GLU A 620 -11.60 8.68 -8.56
CA GLU A 620 -11.87 9.48 -7.35
C GLU A 620 -11.95 8.59 -6.10
N ASN A 621 -12.71 7.48 -6.18
CA ASN A 621 -12.83 6.55 -5.06
C ASN A 621 -11.47 5.95 -4.67
N ILE A 622 -10.62 5.64 -5.67
CA ILE A 622 -9.28 5.12 -5.47
C ILE A 622 -8.39 6.18 -4.82
N ILE A 623 -8.39 7.42 -5.34
CA ILE A 623 -7.66 8.56 -4.77
C ILE A 623 -7.95 8.69 -3.28
N PHE A 624 -9.22 8.70 -2.87
CA PHE A 624 -9.57 8.90 -1.46
C PHE A 624 -9.33 7.68 -0.58
N SER A 625 -9.15 6.49 -1.17
CA SER A 625 -8.73 5.27 -0.47
C SER A 625 -7.21 5.18 -0.22
N CYS A 626 -6.40 5.99 -0.92
CA CYS A 626 -4.94 5.94 -0.79
C CYS A 626 -4.47 6.38 0.61
N SER A 627 -3.40 5.74 1.06
CA SER A 627 -2.86 5.91 2.42
C SER A 627 -1.98 7.15 2.57
N THR A 628 -1.37 7.64 1.48
CA THR A 628 -0.45 8.78 1.51
C THR A 628 -0.89 9.92 0.61
N THR A 629 -0.56 11.16 1.00
CA THR A 629 -0.81 12.36 0.19
C THR A 629 -0.05 12.33 -1.15
N ALA A 630 1.14 11.71 -1.19
CA ALA A 630 1.92 11.58 -2.41
C ALA A 630 1.20 10.71 -3.46
N GLN A 631 0.63 9.57 -3.04
CA GLN A 631 -0.20 8.73 -3.89
C GLN A 631 -1.42 9.50 -4.43
N LYS A 632 -2.10 10.26 -3.56
CA LYS A 632 -3.28 11.07 -3.95
C LYS A 632 -2.94 12.10 -5.02
N ILE A 633 -1.84 12.83 -4.84
CA ILE A 633 -1.37 13.83 -5.80
C ILE A 633 -0.98 13.17 -7.13
N TRP A 634 -0.30 12.02 -7.09
CA TRP A 634 0.08 11.31 -8.30
C TRP A 634 -1.16 10.85 -9.08
N LEU A 635 -2.15 10.28 -8.38
CA LEU A 635 -3.39 9.81 -8.99
C LEU A 635 -4.27 10.92 -9.54
N ASP A 636 -4.32 12.07 -8.86
CA ASP A 636 -5.01 13.25 -9.40
C ASP A 636 -4.36 13.72 -10.71
N LYS A 637 -3.03 13.76 -10.77
CA LYS A 637 -2.30 14.05 -12.01
C LYS A 637 -2.56 13.02 -13.10
N PHE A 638 -2.57 11.74 -12.73
CA PHE A 638 -2.89 10.64 -13.64
C PHE A 638 -4.30 10.81 -14.21
N ALA A 639 -5.31 11.04 -13.37
CA ALA A 639 -6.69 11.27 -13.79
C ALA A 639 -6.84 12.52 -14.67
N ASN A 640 -6.16 13.62 -14.31
CA ASN A 640 -6.19 14.84 -15.11
C ASN A 640 -5.60 14.62 -16.50
N ALA A 641 -4.58 13.77 -16.67
CA ALA A 641 -3.98 13.49 -17.97
C ALA A 641 -5.02 12.97 -18.99
N TRP A 642 -5.92 12.08 -18.57
CA TRP A 642 -7.03 11.58 -19.41
C TRP A 642 -7.95 12.71 -19.87
N GLN A 643 -8.31 13.60 -18.96
CA GLN A 643 -9.16 14.75 -19.28
C GLN A 643 -8.47 15.72 -20.23
N GLN A 644 -7.17 15.98 -20.03
CA GLN A 644 -6.38 16.84 -20.93
C GLN A 644 -6.33 16.25 -22.34
N THR A 645 -6.16 14.93 -22.47
CA THR A 645 -6.22 14.25 -23.78
C THR A 645 -7.56 14.49 -24.48
N SER A 646 -8.69 14.31 -23.79
CA SER A 646 -10.02 14.57 -24.39
C SER A 646 -10.20 16.02 -24.82
N VAL A 647 -9.77 16.99 -24.00
CA VAL A 647 -9.88 18.42 -24.35
C VAL A 647 -8.96 18.78 -25.53
N ASN A 648 -7.75 18.24 -25.58
CA ASN A 648 -6.83 18.47 -26.69
C ASN A 648 -7.39 17.95 -28.01
N LEU A 649 -7.99 16.76 -28.04
CA LEU A 649 -8.65 16.23 -29.24
C LEU A 649 -9.76 17.15 -29.77
N ILE A 650 -10.56 17.73 -28.86
CA ILE A 650 -11.60 18.71 -29.23
C ILE A 650 -10.96 19.99 -29.79
N VAL A 651 -9.89 20.48 -29.19
CA VAL A 651 -9.17 21.68 -29.66
C VAL A 651 -8.51 21.45 -31.02
N ASP A 652 -7.92 20.27 -31.24
CA ASP A 652 -7.28 19.90 -32.50
C ASP A 652 -8.31 19.79 -33.63
N LEU A 653 -9.48 19.19 -33.36
CA LEU A 653 -10.62 19.19 -34.29
C LEU A 653 -11.00 20.60 -34.75
N LEU A 654 -11.01 21.57 -33.83
CA LEU A 654 -11.33 22.96 -34.17
C LEU A 654 -10.25 23.64 -35.01
N ASN A 655 -8.98 23.30 -34.78
CA ASN A 655 -7.85 23.81 -35.54
C ASN A 655 -7.87 23.26 -36.97
N ASP A 656 -8.08 21.94 -37.11
CA ASP A 656 -8.07 21.23 -38.40
C ASP A 656 -9.20 21.70 -39.32
N GLU A 657 -10.38 21.97 -38.76
CA GLU A 657 -11.52 22.51 -39.51
C GLU A 657 -11.40 24.03 -39.77
N GLN A 658 -10.32 24.67 -39.31
CA GLN A 658 -10.06 26.11 -39.37
C GLN A 658 -11.18 26.97 -38.75
N LEU A 659 -12.03 26.40 -37.90
CA LEU A 659 -13.18 27.09 -37.30
C LEU A 659 -12.72 28.22 -36.38
N ILE A 660 -11.62 28.03 -35.65
CA ILE A 660 -11.04 29.04 -34.75
C ILE A 660 -10.69 30.32 -35.49
N ASN A 661 -10.15 30.23 -36.71
CA ASN A 661 -9.72 31.39 -37.48
C ASN A 661 -10.88 32.11 -38.20
N ARG A 662 -12.06 31.49 -38.25
CA ARG A 662 -13.22 31.98 -39.01
C ARG A 662 -14.23 32.74 -38.14
N ASN A 663 -14.20 32.56 -36.81
CA ASN A 663 -15.24 33.08 -35.93
C ASN A 663 -14.74 33.41 -34.52
N GLU A 664 -15.00 34.64 -34.05
CA GLU A 664 -14.70 35.09 -32.68
C GLU A 664 -15.33 34.19 -31.60
N ILE A 665 -16.46 33.54 -31.90
CA ILE A 665 -17.11 32.60 -30.99
C ILE A 665 -16.22 31.39 -30.72
N PHE A 666 -15.54 30.85 -31.74
CA PHE A 666 -14.65 29.70 -31.56
C PHE A 666 -13.34 30.08 -30.87
N LEU A 667 -12.84 31.30 -31.08
CA LEU A 667 -11.71 31.85 -30.28
C LEU A 667 -12.05 31.92 -28.80
N SER A 668 -13.22 32.50 -28.46
CA SER A 668 -13.68 32.58 -27.07
C SER A 668 -13.90 31.20 -26.45
N MET A 669 -14.41 30.23 -27.22
CA MET A 669 -14.56 28.85 -26.75
C MET A 669 -13.22 28.17 -26.49
N ASN A 670 -12.23 28.37 -27.37
CA ASN A 670 -10.88 27.84 -27.18
C ASN A 670 -10.22 28.41 -25.91
N GLU A 671 -10.42 29.70 -25.61
CA GLU A 671 -9.98 30.29 -24.33
C GLU A 671 -10.69 29.67 -23.12
N GLU A 672 -11.99 29.40 -23.22
CA GLU A 672 -12.75 28.71 -22.16
C GLU A 672 -12.25 27.26 -21.97
N PHE A 673 -11.90 26.52 -23.03
CA PHE A 673 -11.26 25.20 -22.91
C PHE A 673 -9.90 25.29 -22.21
N ARG A 674 -9.06 26.27 -22.57
CA ARG A 674 -7.77 26.47 -21.88
C ARG A 674 -7.94 26.75 -20.39
N LYS A 675 -8.98 27.49 -20.00
CA LYS A 675 -9.30 27.69 -18.57
C LYS A 675 -9.66 26.38 -17.88
N ILE A 676 -10.46 25.52 -18.51
CA ILE A 676 -10.77 24.18 -18.00
C ILE A 676 -9.50 23.33 -17.90
N GLN A 677 -8.55 23.46 -18.82
CA GLN A 677 -7.26 22.76 -18.76
C GLN A 677 -6.39 23.21 -17.59
N GLN A 678 -6.46 24.49 -17.22
CA GLN A 678 -5.68 25.09 -16.13
C GLN A 678 -6.28 24.85 -14.73
N GLN A 679 -7.50 24.34 -14.61
CA GLN A 679 -8.11 24.02 -13.33
C GLN A 679 -7.30 22.92 -12.62
N ASN A 680 -6.86 23.20 -11.39
CA ASN A 680 -6.09 22.27 -10.57
C ASN A 680 -6.98 21.69 -9.46
N LEU A 681 -7.34 20.41 -9.59
CA LEU A 681 -8.16 19.73 -8.58
C LEU A 681 -7.35 19.31 -7.34
N ALA A 682 -6.01 19.38 -7.39
CA ALA A 682 -5.14 19.01 -6.28
C ALA A 682 -5.42 19.81 -5.01
N GLU A 683 -5.92 21.04 -5.13
CA GLU A 683 -6.28 21.91 -4.00
C GLU A 683 -7.42 21.31 -3.15
N PHE A 684 -8.28 20.48 -3.73
CA PHE A 684 -9.42 19.85 -3.07
C PHE A 684 -9.13 18.46 -2.50
N LEU A 685 -7.89 17.94 -2.62
CA LEU A 685 -7.54 16.58 -2.17
C LEU A 685 -7.65 16.33 -0.65
N HIS A 686 -7.90 17.39 0.13
CA HIS A 686 -8.13 17.31 1.57
C HIS A 686 -9.60 17.04 1.93
N ASP A 687 -10.54 17.22 1.00
CA ASP A 687 -11.96 16.98 1.20
C ASP A 687 -12.60 16.33 -0.03
N ALA A 688 -13.03 15.08 0.13
CA ALA A 688 -13.63 14.28 -0.94
C ALA A 688 -14.87 14.95 -1.54
N GLN A 689 -15.71 15.57 -0.71
CA GLN A 689 -16.93 16.21 -1.21
C GLN A 689 -16.61 17.43 -2.07
N SER A 690 -15.67 18.27 -1.64
CA SER A 690 -15.21 19.43 -2.42
C SER A 690 -14.56 19.02 -3.73
N TYR A 691 -13.77 17.95 -3.72
CA TYR A 691 -13.18 17.38 -4.94
C TYR A 691 -14.25 16.91 -5.93
N SER A 692 -15.20 16.09 -5.45
CA SER A 692 -16.31 15.59 -6.27
C SER A 692 -17.13 16.73 -6.88
N ASN A 693 -17.44 17.76 -6.08
CA ASN A 693 -18.18 18.93 -6.53
C ASN A 693 -17.42 19.71 -7.61
N ALA A 694 -16.10 19.88 -7.45
CA ALA A 694 -15.26 20.56 -8.43
C ALA A 694 -15.15 19.76 -9.74
N LEU A 695 -15.05 18.43 -9.65
CA LEU A 695 -15.06 17.53 -10.80
C LEU A 695 -16.39 17.59 -11.58
N ASP A 696 -17.52 17.54 -10.89
CA ASP A 696 -18.86 17.68 -11.48
C ASP A 696 -19.08 19.06 -12.11
N GLN A 697 -18.54 20.11 -11.49
CA GLN A 697 -18.62 21.46 -12.05
C GLN A 697 -17.82 21.57 -13.35
N ARG A 698 -16.62 20.99 -13.39
CA ARG A 698 -15.77 20.94 -14.58
C ARG A 698 -16.44 20.18 -15.73
N GLU A 699 -17.12 19.06 -15.44
CA GLU A 699 -17.91 18.31 -16.43
C GLU A 699 -19.04 19.17 -17.02
N LYS A 700 -19.80 19.87 -16.16
CA LYS A 700 -20.90 20.76 -16.61
C LYS A 700 -20.41 21.89 -17.50
N GLU A 701 -19.26 22.49 -17.17
CA GLU A 701 -18.63 23.55 -17.97
C GLU A 701 -18.25 23.02 -19.36
N LEU A 702 -17.61 21.85 -19.41
CA LEU A 702 -17.23 21.21 -20.66
C LEU A 702 -18.46 20.81 -21.51
N ALA A 703 -19.48 20.20 -20.91
CA ALA A 703 -20.71 19.84 -21.60
C ALA A 703 -21.45 21.08 -22.16
N THR A 704 -21.43 22.18 -21.41
CA THR A 704 -22.01 23.45 -21.85
C THR A 704 -21.24 24.03 -23.04
N LEU A 705 -19.91 23.99 -23.00
CA LEU A 705 -19.06 24.41 -24.11
C LEU A 705 -19.35 23.59 -25.38
N MET A 706 -19.32 22.26 -25.27
CA MET A 706 -19.62 21.35 -26.38
C MET A 706 -20.99 21.63 -26.98
N PHE A 707 -22.02 21.87 -26.15
CA PHE A 707 -23.35 22.24 -26.63
C PHE A 707 -23.36 23.56 -27.40
N LYS A 708 -22.71 24.61 -26.85
CA LYS A 708 -22.62 25.91 -27.53
C LYS A 708 -21.89 25.78 -28.88
N MET A 709 -20.85 24.96 -28.96
CA MET A 709 -20.10 24.70 -30.19
C MET A 709 -20.96 24.01 -31.25
N ARG A 710 -21.64 22.91 -30.90
CA ARG A 710 -22.57 22.23 -31.83
C ARG A 710 -23.57 23.23 -32.41
N LYS A 711 -24.13 24.08 -31.55
CA LYS A 711 -25.08 25.12 -31.94
C LYS A 711 -24.45 26.19 -32.86
N ALA A 712 -23.19 26.53 -32.65
CA ALA A 712 -22.46 27.47 -33.50
C ALA A 712 -22.20 26.88 -34.90
N ILE A 713 -21.68 25.65 -34.97
CA ILE A 713 -21.43 24.92 -36.23
C ILE A 713 -22.72 24.76 -37.04
N SER A 714 -23.84 24.43 -36.38
CA SER A 714 -25.15 24.36 -37.05
C SER A 714 -25.66 25.71 -37.58
N LYS A 715 -25.13 26.84 -37.08
CA LYS A 715 -25.61 28.20 -37.39
C LYS A 715 -24.73 28.99 -38.36
N GLU A 716 -23.51 28.54 -38.65
CA GLU A 716 -22.54 29.28 -39.50
C GLU A 716 -22.97 29.50 -40.96
N LEU A 717 -24.19 29.13 -41.35
CA LEU A 717 -24.82 29.51 -42.62
C LEU A 717 -25.85 30.66 -42.53
N ILE A 718 -26.01 31.33 -41.39
CA ILE A 718 -26.84 32.56 -41.32
C ILE A 718 -26.02 33.82 -41.68
N LYS A 719 -24.78 33.71 -42.15
CA LYS A 719 -24.03 34.85 -42.69
C LYS A 719 -23.51 34.60 -44.10
#